data_AF-A0A8H5NAP3-F1
#
_entry.id   AF-A0A8H5NAP3-F1
#
_cell.length_a   1.000
_cell.length_b   1.000
_cell.length_c   1.000
_cell.angle_alpha   90.00
_cell.angle_beta   90.00
_cell.angle_gamma   90.00
#
_symmetry.space_group_name_H-M   'P 1'
#
loop_
_entity.id
_entity.type
_entity.pdbx_description
1 polymer ?
#
loop_
_entity_poly.entity_id
_entity_poly.type
_entity_poly.pdbx_seq_one_letter_code
_entity_poly.pdbx_strand_id
1 'polypeptide(L)'
;MGFWALHDLLGDLDKFIEEPSDESIFAHLKFGAAAGNIFEIPSGLFERRLEYDTKLVVVVAESKKAMMDKNLMPRVGAIVRDALHTGQPVRSDVAVYTYSELFTLLKSFRDPQFWNQASQNFCFPFTTFMMDVDPDFSAEFVLALNAATIFTKTFNDNQQNPNTTVRLMTMSSEHIHPFILKLFQRFHAIQFFELPAIEDNYAPEHVYSSDMKKALRKIRKWIREYGRNRKNTIITFCGEDLMPDEWRRDPYIKNLRQVQVIHPGILDIIQSSNEDMLVSFPETFETDFKLDISGNVHIVGTLVRRRHILDRQTGHEVEVTLVLSKREREAQISAASWFEIDDTFIRFYAPHDYLTSPNVDFPRRMKFACDQIEGFVAAWTDLGNWPDETFDILNHILNVEDAMDNDIALPPGTIPSATADEDSIDYYNINSALDRTRKRLQLQGLIGLNYTFGTAIPANRERFFHDLNQITTYIGKAAHVTALESTPKLSQLKMHLLAALWAGMKRLIQVDWRDNNGNVNQEVRSLIGFSSTAAIARYGTLWSKLGLMEALWAKHASGFCPNSTASHIIDGRISASTLARSTWMSYRQNISALAARENIAMPSVDGFFLRDFEIREDEYDQLCRNFMQVYSNQVAIVTKRGDVLKINDFASGERLDYTADVLNLVDWTYIIRQEQDSPVLGFYTAASRVSRRTRTEISDWNWIPTRLWQEWGQTLQNTVQVGTEAFKTHGATGRLRRVHKSHRNPDEV
;
A
#
# COMPACT_ATOMS: atom_id res chain seq x y z
N MET A 1 19.88 -22.22 22.98
CA MET A 1 20.21 -22.80 21.66
C MET A 1 20.41 -21.75 20.56
N GLY A 2 19.81 -20.55 20.64
CA GLY A 2 19.86 -19.55 19.54
C GLY A 2 21.23 -18.95 19.19
N PHE A 3 22.08 -18.64 20.18
CA PHE A 3 23.36 -17.94 19.92
C PHE A 3 24.36 -18.75 19.06
N TRP A 4 24.46 -20.06 19.30
CA TRP A 4 25.36 -20.94 18.53
C TRP A 4 24.90 -21.11 17.08
N ALA A 5 23.59 -21.26 16.85
CA ALA A 5 23.04 -21.40 15.50
C ALA A 5 23.23 -20.12 14.66
N LEU A 6 23.05 -18.94 15.26
CA LEU A 6 23.34 -17.67 14.59
C LEU A 6 24.83 -17.53 14.30
N HIS A 7 25.71 -17.87 15.25
CA HIS A 7 27.15 -17.82 15.06
C HIS A 7 27.61 -18.69 13.89
N ASP A 8 27.12 -19.93 13.80
CA ASP A 8 27.46 -20.88 12.74
C ASP A 8 26.96 -20.38 11.38
N LEU A 9 25.69 -19.92 11.31
CA LEU A 9 25.14 -19.29 10.11
C LEU A 9 26.00 -18.12 9.62
N LEU A 10 26.39 -17.22 10.53
CA LEU A 10 27.23 -16.07 10.18
C LEU A 10 28.58 -16.52 9.61
N GLY A 11 29.14 -17.63 10.10
CA GLY A 11 30.35 -18.22 9.53
C GLY A 11 30.16 -18.78 8.12
N ASP A 12 29.01 -19.38 7.83
CA ASP A 12 28.71 -19.87 6.48
C ASP A 12 28.38 -18.74 5.49
N LEU A 13 27.70 -17.68 5.94
CA LEU A 13 27.50 -16.47 5.16
C LEU A 13 28.81 -15.74 4.86
N ASP A 14 29.74 -15.75 5.81
CA ASP A 14 31.08 -15.14 5.66
C ASP A 14 31.88 -15.84 4.55
N LYS A 15 31.94 -17.19 4.59
CA LYS A 15 32.52 -18.00 3.51
C LYS A 15 31.85 -17.74 2.17
N PHE A 16 30.51 -17.69 2.17
CA PHE A 16 29.78 -17.32 0.97
C PHE A 16 30.27 -15.98 0.45
N ILE A 17 30.51 -14.95 1.24
CA ILE A 17 30.99 -13.66 0.70
C ILE A 17 32.42 -13.75 0.13
N GLU A 18 33.31 -14.49 0.79
CA GLU A 18 34.73 -14.53 0.48
C GLU A 18 35.08 -15.36 -0.76
N GLU A 19 34.43 -16.51 -0.99
CA GLU A 19 34.89 -17.51 -1.98
C GLU A 19 34.69 -17.05 -3.44
N PRO A 20 35.75 -16.66 -4.18
CA PRO A 20 35.62 -16.14 -5.56
C PRO A 20 35.26 -17.23 -6.58
N SER A 21 35.31 -18.49 -6.17
CA SER A 21 35.21 -19.70 -7.01
C SER A 21 33.88 -20.42 -6.89
N ASP A 22 32.97 -19.95 -6.03
CA ASP A 22 31.71 -20.64 -5.82
C ASP A 22 30.80 -20.46 -7.04
N GLU A 23 30.22 -21.55 -7.54
CA GLU A 23 29.28 -21.54 -8.68
C GLU A 23 27.93 -20.88 -8.31
N SER A 24 27.89 -19.88 -7.43
CA SER A 24 26.67 -19.18 -7.04
C SER A 24 26.97 -17.76 -6.57
N ILE A 25 26.39 -16.78 -7.25
CA ILE A 25 26.39 -15.37 -6.84
C ILE A 25 25.06 -14.96 -6.15
N PHE A 26 24.11 -15.90 -6.09
CA PHE A 26 22.78 -15.72 -5.54
C PHE A 26 22.53 -16.64 -4.34
N ALA A 27 21.85 -16.11 -3.33
CA ALA A 27 21.47 -16.87 -2.14
C ALA A 27 20.06 -16.55 -1.63
N HIS A 28 19.52 -17.46 -0.83
CA HIS A 28 18.32 -17.23 -0.04
C HIS A 28 18.54 -17.65 1.41
N LEU A 29 18.24 -16.74 2.33
CA LEU A 29 18.34 -16.93 3.76
C LEU A 29 16.95 -16.96 4.38
N LYS A 30 16.63 -18.09 5.02
CA LYS A 30 15.42 -18.28 5.82
C LYS A 30 15.71 -18.10 7.32
N PHE A 31 14.91 -17.33 8.05
CA PHE A 31 15.05 -17.16 9.52
C PHE A 31 13.72 -17.02 10.26
N GLY A 32 13.65 -17.31 11.56
CA GLY A 32 12.43 -17.07 12.34
C GLY A 32 12.05 -15.58 12.43
N ALA A 33 10.76 -15.23 12.27
CA ALA A 33 10.27 -13.85 12.30
C ALA A 33 10.48 -13.14 13.65
N ALA A 34 10.60 -13.91 14.74
CA ALA A 34 10.39 -13.42 16.10
C ALA A 34 11.62 -12.83 16.82
N ALA A 35 12.82 -12.77 16.22
CA ALA A 35 14.04 -12.47 16.98
C ALA A 35 14.94 -11.38 16.38
N GLY A 36 14.39 -10.29 15.83
CA GLY A 36 15.23 -9.18 15.34
C GLY A 36 16.25 -9.54 14.25
N ASN A 37 16.18 -10.76 13.71
CA ASN A 37 17.17 -11.38 12.81
C ASN A 37 17.46 -10.53 11.57
N ILE A 38 16.46 -9.76 11.11
CA ILE A 38 16.58 -8.80 10.01
C ILE A 38 17.65 -7.70 10.29
N PHE A 39 17.95 -7.41 11.56
CA PHE A 39 19.00 -6.50 12.00
C PHE A 39 20.23 -7.26 12.54
N GLU A 40 20.02 -8.37 13.24
CA GLU A 40 21.13 -9.13 13.87
C GLU A 40 22.08 -9.71 12.82
N ILE A 41 21.54 -10.31 11.76
CA ILE A 41 22.34 -10.99 10.74
C ILE A 41 23.25 -9.99 10.00
N PRO A 42 22.76 -8.85 9.47
CA PRO A 42 23.65 -7.84 8.91
C PRO A 42 24.69 -7.30 9.89
N SER A 43 24.31 -7.06 11.16
CA SER A 43 25.24 -6.52 12.16
C SER A 43 26.35 -7.49 12.54
N GLY A 44 26.03 -8.78 12.75
CA GLY A 44 27.03 -9.79 13.09
C GLY A 44 27.93 -10.14 11.90
N LEU A 45 27.40 -10.07 10.68
CA LEU A 45 28.19 -10.23 9.46
C LEU A 45 29.16 -9.06 9.27
N PHE A 46 28.70 -7.82 9.54
CA PHE A 46 29.57 -6.63 9.53
C PHE A 46 30.71 -6.74 10.54
N GLU A 47 30.43 -7.20 11.76
CA GLU A 47 31.44 -7.40 12.81
C GLU A 47 32.54 -8.38 12.36
N ARG A 48 32.17 -9.52 11.77
CA ARG A 48 33.12 -10.49 11.22
C ARG A 48 33.97 -9.92 10.09
N ARG A 49 33.37 -9.03 9.29
CA ARG A 49 33.97 -8.50 8.06
C ARG A 49 34.55 -7.10 8.19
N LEU A 50 34.73 -6.59 9.41
CA LEU A 50 35.13 -5.22 9.68
C LEU A 50 36.41 -4.78 8.94
N GLU A 51 37.38 -5.69 8.78
CA GLU A 51 38.71 -5.42 8.19
C GLU A 51 38.81 -5.73 6.68
N TYR A 52 37.76 -6.28 6.06
CA TYR A 52 37.83 -6.98 4.76
C TYR A 52 37.30 -6.19 3.56
N ASP A 53 37.42 -4.87 3.54
CA ASP A 53 36.97 -4.00 2.44
C ASP A 53 35.59 -4.45 1.88
N THR A 54 34.61 -4.60 2.76
CA THR A 54 33.30 -5.17 2.45
C THR A 54 32.20 -4.14 2.58
N LYS A 55 31.27 -4.11 1.64
CA LYS A 55 30.05 -3.30 1.73
C LYS A 55 28.81 -4.18 1.81
N LEU A 56 28.07 -4.03 2.90
CA LEU A 56 26.77 -4.67 3.08
C LEU A 56 25.66 -3.67 2.75
N VAL A 57 24.86 -4.00 1.74
CA VAL A 57 23.74 -3.18 1.28
C VAL A 57 22.44 -3.85 1.72
N VAL A 58 21.84 -3.36 2.80
CA VAL A 58 20.60 -3.91 3.32
C VAL A 58 19.41 -3.18 2.71
N VAL A 59 18.47 -3.94 2.14
CA VAL A 59 17.38 -3.40 1.34
C VAL A 59 16.05 -3.86 1.92
N VAL A 60 15.20 -2.91 2.29
CA VAL A 60 13.93 -3.15 2.99
C VAL A 60 12.78 -2.32 2.42
N ALA A 61 11.54 -2.63 2.82
CA ALA A 61 10.40 -1.76 2.54
C ALA A 61 10.55 -0.39 3.24
N GLU A 62 9.93 0.66 2.67
CA GLU A 62 9.96 2.01 3.24
C GLU A 62 9.50 2.05 4.71
N SER A 63 8.45 1.30 5.03
CA SER A 63 7.92 1.18 6.40
C SER A 63 8.92 0.60 7.40
N LYS A 64 9.95 -0.13 6.94
CA LYS A 64 10.99 -0.74 7.78
C LYS A 64 12.28 0.09 7.85
N LYS A 65 12.51 1.04 6.93
CA LYS A 65 13.77 1.81 6.86
C LYS A 65 14.08 2.57 8.15
N ALA A 66 13.12 3.33 8.68
CA ALA A 66 13.31 4.06 9.94
C ALA A 66 13.64 3.12 11.12
N MET A 67 13.22 1.86 11.04
CA MET A 67 13.51 0.85 12.06
C MET A 67 14.93 0.30 11.91
N MET A 68 15.38 0.08 10.67
CA MET A 68 16.79 -0.24 10.39
C MET A 68 17.72 0.87 10.89
N ASP A 69 17.38 2.13 10.62
CA ASP A 69 18.19 3.29 11.02
C ASP A 69 18.29 3.43 12.55
N LYS A 70 17.30 2.95 13.30
CA LYS A 70 17.30 3.00 14.77
C LYS A 70 17.84 1.74 15.45
N ASN A 71 17.84 0.59 14.78
CA ASN A 71 18.27 -0.67 15.39
C ASN A 71 19.60 -1.17 14.81
N LEU A 72 19.71 -1.25 13.49
CA LEU A 72 20.93 -1.73 12.83
C LEU A 72 22.06 -0.69 12.94
N MET A 73 21.81 0.56 12.55
CA MET A 73 22.87 1.57 12.47
C MET A 73 23.53 1.89 13.82
N PRO A 74 22.82 1.94 14.96
CA PRO A 74 23.46 2.10 16.26
C PRO A 74 24.30 0.90 16.70
N ARG A 75 23.90 -0.33 16.34
CA ARG A 75 24.70 -1.54 16.57
C ARG A 75 25.99 -1.50 15.75
N VAL A 76 25.89 -1.18 14.45
CA VAL A 76 27.06 -0.94 13.57
C VAL A 76 27.96 0.14 14.16
N GLY A 77 27.40 1.25 14.62
CA GLY A 77 28.16 2.34 15.25
C GLY A 77 28.84 1.93 16.56
N ALA A 78 28.24 1.01 17.35
CA ALA A 78 28.87 0.45 18.54
C ALA A 78 30.07 -0.44 18.18
N ILE A 79 29.88 -1.35 17.22
CA ILE A 79 30.95 -2.21 16.68
C ILE A 79 32.13 -1.36 16.18
N VAL A 80 31.87 -0.30 15.41
CA VAL A 80 32.92 0.63 14.92
C VAL A 80 33.63 1.33 16.07
N ARG A 81 32.90 1.83 17.09
CA ARG A 81 33.54 2.47 18.25
C ARG A 81 34.43 1.49 19.01
N ASP A 82 33.96 0.27 19.24
CA ASP A 82 34.72 -0.75 19.96
C ASP A 82 35.97 -1.17 19.18
N ALA A 83 35.87 -1.31 17.86
CA ALA A 83 37.02 -1.55 16.98
C ALA A 83 38.05 -0.41 17.05
N LEU A 84 37.59 0.85 16.96
CA LEU A 84 38.47 2.02 17.06
C LEU A 84 39.13 2.15 18.45
N HIS A 85 38.41 1.81 19.52
CA HIS A 85 38.93 1.77 20.88
C HIS A 85 39.98 0.66 21.08
N THR A 86 39.83 -0.47 20.39
CA THR A 86 40.77 -1.60 20.45
C THR A 86 41.90 -1.49 19.42
N GLY A 87 41.90 -0.45 18.58
CA GLY A 87 42.93 -0.19 17.57
C GLY A 87 42.78 -1.05 16.31
N GLN A 88 41.63 -1.69 16.11
CA GLN A 88 41.32 -2.46 14.91
C GLN A 88 40.97 -1.54 13.73
N PRO A 89 41.47 -1.82 12.51
CA PRO A 89 41.14 -1.05 11.33
C PRO A 89 39.70 -1.31 10.86
N VAL A 90 38.93 -0.25 10.62
CA VAL A 90 37.59 -0.35 10.02
C VAL A 90 37.69 -0.05 8.52
N ARG A 91 37.41 -1.04 7.67
CA ARG A 91 37.45 -0.92 6.20
C ARG A 91 36.14 -1.22 5.51
N SER A 92 35.19 -1.76 6.25
CA SER A 92 33.88 -2.15 5.74
C SER A 92 32.81 -1.10 6.00
N ASP A 93 31.71 -1.17 5.25
CA ASP A 93 30.59 -0.23 5.31
C ASP A 93 29.23 -0.96 5.31
N VAL A 94 28.23 -0.34 5.92
CA VAL A 94 26.83 -0.81 5.91
C VAL A 94 25.93 0.33 5.45
N ALA A 95 25.17 0.09 4.39
CA ALA A 95 24.19 1.03 3.88
C ALA A 95 22.78 0.42 3.88
N VAL A 96 21.79 1.24 4.24
CA VAL A 96 20.37 0.85 4.23
C VAL A 96 19.64 1.64 3.16
N TYR A 97 18.94 0.92 2.27
CA TYR A 97 18.11 1.51 1.22
C TYR A 97 16.68 0.97 1.27
N THR A 98 15.72 1.80 0.87
CA THR A 98 14.41 1.29 0.46
C THR A 98 14.51 0.59 -0.90
N TYR A 99 13.51 -0.23 -1.26
CA TYR A 99 13.41 -0.79 -2.61
C TYR A 99 13.48 0.30 -3.70
N SER A 100 12.73 1.38 -3.55
CA SER A 100 12.69 2.50 -4.50
C SER A 100 14.00 3.29 -4.57
N GLU A 101 14.67 3.50 -3.43
CA GLU A 101 16.00 4.13 -3.40
C GLU A 101 17.04 3.28 -4.11
N LEU A 102 17.05 1.97 -3.87
CA LEU A 102 17.97 1.05 -4.54
C LEU A 102 17.72 1.04 -6.05
N PHE A 103 16.47 0.90 -6.47
CA PHE A 103 16.12 0.90 -7.89
C PHE A 103 16.59 2.18 -8.57
N THR A 104 16.32 3.34 -7.96
CA THR A 104 16.75 4.65 -8.48
C THR A 104 18.27 4.78 -8.54
N LEU A 105 18.97 4.31 -7.51
CA LEU A 105 20.43 4.30 -7.45
C LEU A 105 21.03 3.44 -8.57
N LEU A 106 20.61 2.18 -8.69
CA LEU A 106 21.09 1.25 -9.71
C LEU A 106 20.73 1.73 -11.12
N LYS A 107 19.57 2.38 -11.30
CA LYS A 107 19.21 3.05 -12.55
C LYS A 107 20.20 4.17 -12.88
N SER A 108 20.61 4.97 -11.91
CA SER A 108 21.56 6.07 -12.11
C SER A 108 22.98 5.61 -12.47
N PHE A 109 23.33 4.38 -12.14
CA PHE A 109 24.63 3.78 -12.45
C PHE A 109 24.81 3.39 -13.92
N ARG A 110 23.74 3.43 -14.70
CA ARG A 110 23.75 2.89 -16.05
C ARG A 110 24.01 3.95 -17.12
N ASP A 111 24.94 3.62 -18.01
CA ASP A 111 25.08 4.17 -19.36
C ASP A 111 24.68 3.06 -20.37
N PRO A 112 24.04 3.35 -21.53
CA PRO A 112 23.69 2.34 -22.53
C PRO A 112 24.79 1.35 -22.93
N GLN A 113 26.08 1.67 -22.70
CA GLN A 113 27.20 0.81 -23.09
C GLN A 113 28.03 0.25 -21.91
N PHE A 114 27.98 0.86 -20.71
CA PHE A 114 28.80 0.47 -19.55
C PHE A 114 28.15 0.82 -18.20
N TRP A 115 28.65 0.22 -17.11
CA TRP A 115 28.41 0.74 -15.77
C TRP A 115 29.28 1.98 -15.55
N ASN A 116 28.68 3.09 -15.11
CA ASN A 116 29.39 4.37 -14.98
C ASN A 116 30.37 4.37 -13.79
N GLN A 117 31.23 5.38 -13.72
CA GLN A 117 32.23 5.50 -12.65
C GLN A 117 31.59 5.57 -11.24
N ALA A 118 30.35 6.07 -11.11
CA ALA A 118 29.66 6.10 -9.82
C ALA A 118 29.36 4.69 -9.28
N SER A 119 29.10 3.72 -10.16
CA SER A 119 28.93 2.32 -9.78
C SER A 119 30.22 1.69 -9.22
N GLN A 120 31.38 2.06 -9.78
CA GLN A 120 32.69 1.59 -9.31
C GLN A 120 33.01 2.17 -7.93
N ASN A 121 32.69 3.44 -7.70
CA ASN A 121 32.85 4.07 -6.39
C ASN A 121 31.85 3.54 -5.35
N PHE A 122 30.72 3.01 -5.80
CA PHE A 122 29.73 2.41 -4.91
C PHE A 122 30.16 1.05 -4.40
N CYS A 123 30.82 0.24 -5.23
CA CYS A 123 31.19 -1.15 -4.93
C CYS A 123 32.56 -1.22 -4.26
N PHE A 124 32.62 -1.96 -3.14
CA PHE A 124 33.87 -2.36 -2.49
C PHE A 124 34.33 -3.71 -3.09
N PRO A 125 35.59 -4.15 -2.89
CA PRO A 125 36.06 -5.47 -3.31
C PRO A 125 35.07 -6.61 -3.05
N PHE A 126 34.36 -6.55 -1.92
CA PHE A 126 33.23 -7.44 -1.67
C PHE A 126 31.97 -6.60 -1.40
N THR A 127 30.97 -6.71 -2.27
CA THR A 127 29.69 -6.01 -2.10
C THR A 127 28.54 -7.00 -2.05
N THR A 128 27.75 -7.01 -0.98
CA THR A 128 26.62 -7.95 -0.82
C THR A 128 25.31 -7.21 -0.62
N PHE A 129 24.35 -7.44 -1.51
CA PHE A 129 22.96 -7.01 -1.35
C PHE A 129 22.21 -8.02 -0.49
N MET A 130 21.61 -7.55 0.60
CA MET A 130 20.78 -8.34 1.52
C MET A 130 19.36 -7.78 1.49
N MET A 131 18.48 -8.42 0.72
CA MET A 131 17.15 -7.90 0.41
C MET A 131 16.07 -8.64 1.20
N ASP A 132 15.39 -7.95 2.14
CA ASP A 132 14.21 -8.50 2.82
C ASP A 132 13.11 -8.72 1.79
N VAL A 133 12.57 -9.94 1.73
CA VAL A 133 11.53 -10.27 0.76
C VAL A 133 10.20 -9.73 1.21
N ASP A 134 9.61 -8.88 0.36
CA ASP A 134 8.26 -8.38 0.55
C ASP A 134 7.25 -9.54 0.52
N PRO A 135 6.44 -9.75 1.58
CA PRO A 135 5.41 -10.79 1.61
C PRO A 135 4.38 -10.70 0.47
N ASP A 136 4.19 -9.50 -0.11
CA ASP A 136 3.23 -9.22 -1.17
C ASP A 136 3.84 -9.13 -2.57
N PHE A 137 5.18 -9.22 -2.69
CA PHE A 137 5.89 -8.95 -3.95
C PHE A 137 5.50 -7.58 -4.54
N SER A 138 5.73 -6.52 -3.77
CA SER A 138 5.49 -5.16 -4.28
C SER A 138 6.25 -4.88 -5.57
N ALA A 139 5.74 -3.99 -6.42
CA ALA A 139 6.46 -3.63 -7.63
C ALA A 139 7.81 -3.01 -7.33
N GLU A 140 7.91 -2.16 -6.31
CA GLU A 140 9.20 -1.61 -5.89
C GLU A 140 10.18 -2.73 -5.54
N PHE A 141 9.73 -3.74 -4.76
CA PHE A 141 10.52 -4.93 -4.47
C PHE A 141 10.90 -5.69 -5.74
N VAL A 142 9.96 -5.99 -6.64
CA VAL A 142 10.22 -6.74 -7.88
C VAL A 142 11.20 -5.99 -8.79
N LEU A 143 11.04 -4.67 -8.93
CA LEU A 143 11.91 -3.81 -9.72
C LEU A 143 13.31 -3.73 -9.12
N ALA A 144 13.41 -3.51 -7.81
CA ALA A 144 14.68 -3.47 -7.11
C ALA A 144 15.38 -4.84 -7.14
N LEU A 145 14.64 -5.94 -6.99
CA LEU A 145 15.16 -7.30 -7.07
C LEU A 145 15.70 -7.58 -8.48
N ASN A 146 14.94 -7.24 -9.51
CA ASN A 146 15.36 -7.41 -10.89
C ASN A 146 16.60 -6.55 -11.20
N ALA A 147 16.57 -5.28 -10.78
CA ALA A 147 17.69 -4.36 -10.94
C ALA A 147 18.96 -4.86 -10.26
N ALA A 148 18.85 -5.30 -9.01
CA ALA A 148 19.96 -5.87 -8.26
C ALA A 148 20.46 -7.18 -8.87
N THR A 149 19.57 -8.03 -9.38
CA THR A 149 19.94 -9.30 -10.03
C THR A 149 20.78 -9.05 -11.27
N ILE A 150 20.31 -8.16 -12.15
CA ILE A 150 21.00 -7.81 -13.39
C ILE A 150 22.32 -7.10 -13.10
N PHE A 151 22.31 -6.13 -12.17
CA PHE A 151 23.52 -5.45 -11.73
C PHE A 151 24.55 -6.45 -11.20
N THR A 152 24.14 -7.35 -10.30
CA THR A 152 25.02 -8.38 -9.73
C THR A 152 25.62 -9.27 -10.81
N LYS A 153 24.81 -9.78 -11.75
CA LYS A 153 25.31 -10.64 -12.82
C LYS A 153 26.29 -9.90 -13.75
N THR A 154 25.86 -8.78 -14.31
CA THR A 154 26.62 -8.07 -15.34
C THR A 154 27.85 -7.36 -14.78
N PHE A 155 27.84 -6.93 -13.51
CA PHE A 155 29.00 -6.33 -12.87
C PHE A 155 30.11 -7.37 -12.64
N ASN A 156 29.75 -8.58 -12.20
CA ASN A 156 30.70 -9.69 -12.05
C ASN A 156 31.27 -10.18 -13.40
N ASP A 157 30.47 -10.12 -14.48
CA ASP A 157 30.94 -10.49 -15.82
C ASP A 157 31.89 -9.44 -16.45
N ASN A 158 31.90 -8.21 -15.93
CA ASN A 158 32.69 -7.12 -16.50
C ASN A 158 34.18 -7.27 -16.15
N GLN A 159 34.98 -7.61 -17.15
CA GLN A 159 36.43 -7.74 -17.05
C GLN A 159 37.17 -6.47 -16.59
N GLN A 160 36.51 -5.31 -16.57
CA GLN A 160 37.10 -4.06 -16.09
C GLN A 160 37.23 -3.98 -14.56
N ASN A 161 36.55 -4.85 -13.80
CA ASN A 161 36.59 -4.86 -12.33
C ASN A 161 36.97 -6.25 -11.76
N PRO A 162 38.14 -6.81 -12.11
CA PRO A 162 38.48 -8.21 -11.81
C PRO A 162 38.65 -8.54 -10.32
N ASN A 163 38.73 -7.53 -9.46
CA ASN A 163 38.93 -7.67 -8.01
C ASN A 163 37.67 -7.33 -7.20
N THR A 164 36.52 -7.21 -7.85
CA THR A 164 35.26 -6.87 -7.20
C THR A 164 34.27 -8.01 -7.38
N THR A 165 33.76 -8.52 -6.26
CA THR A 165 32.71 -9.54 -6.23
C THR A 165 31.43 -8.93 -5.69
N VAL A 166 30.37 -9.00 -6.48
CA VAL A 166 29.02 -8.57 -6.09
C VAL A 166 28.15 -9.81 -5.84
N ARG A 167 27.41 -9.85 -4.73
CA ARG A 167 26.47 -10.94 -4.42
C ARG A 167 25.11 -10.40 -4.07
N LEU A 168 24.08 -11.21 -4.31
CA LEU A 168 22.71 -10.88 -3.95
C LEU A 168 22.07 -12.03 -3.17
N MET A 169 21.62 -11.71 -1.96
CA MET A 169 20.91 -12.62 -1.08
C MET A 169 19.53 -12.06 -0.75
N THR A 170 18.52 -12.92 -0.85
CA THR A 170 17.18 -12.61 -0.36
C THR A 170 16.98 -13.16 1.04
N MET A 171 16.29 -12.42 1.89
CA MET A 171 16.10 -12.73 3.30
C MET A 171 14.61 -12.83 3.63
N SER A 172 14.18 -13.89 4.31
CA SER A 172 12.77 -14.00 4.75
C SER A 172 12.58 -15.05 5.84
N SER A 173 11.38 -15.15 6.42
CA SER A 173 11.03 -16.24 7.34
C SER A 173 10.36 -17.45 6.74
N GLU A 174 10.05 -17.38 5.45
CA GLU A 174 9.43 -18.48 4.71
C GLU A 174 10.39 -18.91 3.59
N HIS A 175 10.15 -20.08 3.02
CA HIS A 175 10.95 -20.61 1.92
C HIS A 175 11.01 -19.64 0.72
N ILE A 176 12.03 -19.82 -0.12
CA ILE A 176 12.19 -19.03 -1.35
C ILE A 176 10.92 -19.15 -2.19
N HIS A 177 10.45 -18.01 -2.69
CA HIS A 177 9.31 -18.01 -3.57
C HIS A 177 9.72 -18.51 -4.97
N PRO A 178 8.90 -19.32 -5.68
CA PRO A 178 9.24 -19.86 -6.99
C PRO A 178 9.68 -18.82 -8.03
N PHE A 179 9.15 -17.59 -7.96
CA PHE A 179 9.58 -16.50 -8.82
C PHE A 179 11.06 -16.12 -8.59
N ILE A 180 11.47 -15.90 -7.33
CA ILE A 180 12.86 -15.55 -7.01
C ILE A 180 13.78 -16.70 -7.40
N LEU A 181 13.35 -17.93 -7.15
CA LEU A 181 14.07 -19.14 -7.53
C LEU A 181 14.33 -19.17 -9.04
N LYS A 182 13.29 -19.02 -9.87
CA LYS A 182 13.43 -19.00 -11.34
C LYS A 182 14.30 -17.83 -11.82
N LEU A 183 14.13 -16.65 -11.22
CA LEU A 183 14.92 -15.46 -11.55
C LEU A 183 16.42 -15.69 -11.36
N PHE A 184 16.81 -16.21 -10.19
CA PHE A 184 18.21 -16.47 -9.88
C PHE A 184 18.75 -17.66 -10.69
N GLN A 185 17.99 -18.76 -10.80
CA GLN A 185 18.38 -19.96 -11.57
C GLN A 185 18.63 -19.69 -13.06
N ARG A 186 17.99 -18.66 -13.63
CA ARG A 186 18.25 -18.25 -15.01
C ARG A 186 19.70 -17.85 -15.24
N PHE A 187 20.37 -17.35 -14.21
CA PHE A 187 21.71 -16.79 -14.32
C PHE A 187 22.78 -17.60 -13.59
N HIS A 188 22.44 -18.23 -12.45
CA HIS A 188 23.40 -18.94 -11.62
C HIS A 188 22.71 -19.95 -10.67
N ALA A 189 23.47 -20.92 -10.13
CA ALA A 189 22.99 -21.72 -9.01
C ALA A 189 22.73 -20.84 -7.77
N ILE A 190 21.86 -21.33 -6.89
CA ILE A 190 21.39 -20.61 -5.69
C ILE A 190 21.83 -21.38 -4.46
N GLN A 191 22.43 -20.68 -3.50
CA GLN A 191 22.69 -21.22 -2.17
C GLN A 191 21.55 -20.95 -1.20
N PHE A 192 21.31 -21.90 -0.31
CA PHE A 192 20.25 -21.82 0.70
C PHE A 192 20.85 -21.85 2.09
N PHE A 193 20.46 -20.88 2.90
CA PHE A 193 20.82 -20.77 4.30
C PHE A 193 19.55 -20.79 5.15
N GLU A 194 19.60 -21.44 6.31
CA GLU A 194 18.47 -21.48 7.24
C GLU A 194 18.96 -21.25 8.67
N LEU A 195 18.44 -20.20 9.30
CA LEU A 195 18.50 -20.02 10.74
C LEU A 195 17.32 -20.77 11.36
N PRO A 196 17.56 -21.82 12.16
CA PRO A 196 16.49 -22.53 12.84
C PRO A 196 15.65 -21.58 13.69
N ALA A 197 14.33 -21.77 13.70
CA ALA A 197 13.46 -21.03 14.61
C ALA A 197 13.91 -21.31 16.05
N ILE A 198 14.26 -20.25 16.77
CA ILE A 198 14.46 -20.33 18.21
C ILE A 198 13.06 -20.49 18.81
N GLU A 199 12.86 -21.48 19.69
CA GLU A 199 11.65 -21.53 20.51
C GLU A 199 11.54 -20.21 21.26
N ASP A 200 10.58 -19.39 20.85
CA ASP A 200 10.27 -18.15 21.53
C ASP A 200 9.65 -18.55 22.87
N ASN A 201 10.47 -18.58 23.92
CA ASN A 201 10.03 -18.93 25.27
C ASN A 201 9.01 -17.92 25.82
N TYR A 202 8.75 -16.83 25.09
CA TYR A 202 7.86 -15.75 25.43
C TYR A 202 6.50 -15.88 24.72
N ALA A 203 5.65 -16.78 25.21
CA ALA A 203 4.27 -16.90 24.72
C ALA A 203 3.30 -16.19 25.69
N PRO A 204 2.71 -15.04 25.32
CA PRO A 204 1.72 -14.38 26.17
C PRO A 204 0.49 -15.28 26.44
N GLU A 205 -0.25 -15.01 27.51
CA GLU A 205 -1.48 -15.75 27.79
C GLU A 205 -2.47 -15.57 26.62
N HIS A 206 -2.71 -16.65 25.86
CA HIS A 206 -3.59 -16.64 24.71
C HIS A 206 -5.07 -16.66 25.16
N VAL A 207 -5.80 -15.60 24.85
CA VAL A 207 -7.22 -15.45 25.13
C VAL A 207 -8.02 -15.56 23.83
N TYR A 208 -8.79 -16.64 23.69
CA TYR A 208 -9.59 -16.83 22.48
C TYR A 208 -10.49 -15.63 22.16
N SER A 209 -10.44 -15.10 20.95
CA SER A 209 -11.39 -14.11 20.46
C SER A 209 -11.62 -14.29 18.96
N SER A 210 -12.87 -14.52 18.55
CA SER A 210 -13.20 -14.71 17.13
C SER A 210 -13.23 -13.42 16.32
N ASP A 211 -13.37 -12.27 16.98
CA ASP A 211 -13.49 -10.96 16.32
C ASP A 211 -13.07 -9.82 17.25
N MET A 212 -12.86 -8.63 16.68
CA MET A 212 -12.45 -7.43 17.39
C MET A 212 -13.47 -7.02 18.47
N LYS A 213 -14.79 -7.18 18.25
CA LYS A 213 -15.81 -6.80 19.25
C LYS A 213 -15.76 -7.68 20.49
N LYS A 214 -15.56 -8.99 20.32
CA LYS A 214 -15.42 -9.93 21.44
C LYS A 214 -14.12 -9.69 22.19
N ALA A 215 -13.02 -9.38 21.50
CA ALA A 215 -11.75 -9.03 22.13
C ALA A 215 -11.94 -7.84 23.09
N LEU A 216 -12.57 -6.77 22.59
CA LEU A 216 -12.84 -5.58 23.39
C LEU A 216 -13.75 -5.84 24.60
N ARG A 217 -14.78 -6.69 24.45
CA ARG A 217 -15.63 -7.09 25.60
C ARG A 217 -14.84 -7.87 26.65
N LYS A 218 -13.95 -8.78 26.22
CA LYS A 218 -13.11 -9.58 27.13
C LYS A 218 -12.10 -8.70 27.86
N ILE A 219 -11.46 -7.78 27.16
CA ILE A 219 -10.57 -6.77 27.75
C ILE A 219 -11.30 -5.98 28.84
N ARG A 220 -12.49 -5.44 28.54
CA ARG A 220 -13.28 -4.70 29.55
C ARG A 220 -13.63 -5.53 30.77
N LYS A 221 -14.04 -6.78 30.56
CA LYS A 221 -14.37 -7.67 31.67
C LYS A 221 -13.14 -7.87 32.55
N TRP A 222 -12.01 -8.17 31.94
CA TRP A 222 -10.76 -8.39 32.64
C TRP A 222 -10.29 -7.16 33.43
N ILE A 223 -10.30 -5.98 32.81
CA ILE A 223 -9.91 -4.72 33.47
C ILE A 223 -10.82 -4.42 34.67
N ARG A 224 -12.13 -4.70 34.55
CA ARG A 224 -13.07 -4.51 35.66
C ARG A 224 -12.84 -5.46 36.83
N GLU A 225 -12.38 -6.68 36.56
CA GLU A 225 -12.19 -7.75 37.56
C GLU A 225 -10.79 -7.70 38.20
N TYR A 226 -9.75 -7.48 37.41
CA TYR A 226 -8.35 -7.65 37.82
C TYR A 226 -7.47 -6.41 37.58
N GLY A 227 -7.89 -5.51 36.68
CA GLY A 227 -7.09 -4.36 36.24
C GLY A 227 -7.43 -3.02 36.89
N ARG A 228 -8.35 -2.97 37.85
CA ARG A 228 -8.75 -1.70 38.50
C ARG A 228 -7.54 -1.07 39.21
N ASN A 229 -7.32 0.22 38.98
CA ASN A 229 -6.21 1.03 39.51
C ASN A 229 -4.80 0.69 38.98
N ARG A 230 -4.72 -0.06 37.87
CA ARG A 230 -3.46 -0.26 37.12
C ARG A 230 -3.60 0.40 35.75
N LYS A 231 -2.49 0.89 35.20
CA LYS A 231 -2.43 1.32 33.80
C LYS A 231 -2.75 0.13 32.89
N ASN A 232 -3.60 0.33 31.89
CA ASN A 232 -3.96 -0.67 30.89
C ASN A 232 -3.59 -0.15 29.50
N THR A 233 -2.78 -0.92 28.79
CA THR A 233 -2.34 -0.60 27.43
C THR A 233 -2.94 -1.63 26.48
N ILE A 234 -3.79 -1.18 25.56
CA ILE A 234 -4.37 -2.01 24.50
C ILE A 234 -3.55 -1.79 23.23
N ILE A 235 -3.09 -2.87 22.61
CA ILE A 235 -2.30 -2.86 21.39
C ILE A 235 -3.14 -3.47 20.27
N THR A 236 -3.25 -2.77 19.15
CA THR A 236 -3.94 -3.24 17.94
C THR A 236 -3.03 -3.15 16.73
N PHE A 237 -3.28 -4.01 15.75
CA PHE A 237 -2.61 -3.98 14.45
C PHE A 237 -3.64 -3.58 13.39
N CYS A 238 -3.67 -2.30 13.03
CA CYS A 238 -4.70 -1.73 12.13
C CYS A 238 -4.12 -0.82 11.04
N GLY A 239 -2.81 -0.86 10.82
CA GLY A 239 -2.21 -0.16 9.69
C GLY A 239 -2.27 1.36 9.86
N GLU A 240 -2.74 2.00 8.79
CA GLU A 240 -2.98 3.44 8.75
C GLU A 240 -4.24 3.86 9.52
N ASP A 241 -5.04 2.92 10.02
CA ASP A 241 -6.15 3.21 10.91
C ASP A 241 -5.71 3.20 12.40
N LEU A 242 -6.16 4.21 13.15
CA LEU A 242 -5.93 4.33 14.60
C LEU A 242 -6.53 3.16 15.42
N MET A 243 -7.57 2.50 14.90
CA MET A 243 -8.27 1.41 15.57
C MET A 243 -9.22 0.68 14.60
N PRO A 244 -9.67 -0.55 14.94
CA PRO A 244 -10.67 -1.28 14.16
C PRO A 244 -11.97 -0.47 13.99
N ASP A 245 -12.61 -0.60 12.82
CA ASP A 245 -13.89 0.08 12.53
C ASP A 245 -14.97 -0.25 13.57
N GLU A 246 -14.95 -1.47 14.09
CA GLU A 246 -15.88 -1.96 15.11
C GLU A 246 -15.76 -1.22 16.45
N TRP A 247 -14.63 -0.55 16.70
CA TRP A 247 -14.30 0.10 17.97
C TRP A 247 -14.50 1.61 17.94
N ARG A 248 -14.49 2.24 16.75
CA ARG A 248 -14.52 3.71 16.54
C ARG A 248 -15.64 4.45 17.26
N ARG A 249 -16.72 3.76 17.62
CA ARG A 249 -17.90 4.35 18.26
C ARG A 249 -18.14 3.85 19.68
N ASP A 250 -17.19 3.12 20.26
CA ASP A 250 -17.37 2.58 21.59
C ASP A 250 -16.95 3.61 22.67
N PRO A 251 -17.83 3.98 23.62
CA PRO A 251 -17.54 4.96 24.67
C PRO A 251 -16.31 4.65 25.51
N TYR A 252 -15.98 3.37 25.68
CA TYR A 252 -14.81 2.96 26.46
C TYR A 252 -13.50 3.38 25.80
N ILE A 253 -13.43 3.28 24.47
CA ILE A 253 -12.21 3.61 23.72
C ILE A 253 -11.96 5.12 23.69
N LYS A 254 -13.02 5.94 23.81
CA LYS A 254 -12.91 7.40 23.89
C LYS A 254 -12.18 7.89 25.14
N ASN A 255 -12.15 7.06 26.20
CA ASN A 255 -11.51 7.40 27.46
C ASN A 255 -10.03 6.99 27.51
N LEU A 256 -9.52 6.32 26.48
CA LEU A 256 -8.13 5.91 26.37
C LEU A 256 -7.33 6.95 25.60
N ARG A 257 -6.07 7.17 26.00
CA ARG A 257 -5.13 7.94 25.18
C ARG A 257 -4.80 7.15 23.92
N GLN A 258 -5.14 7.69 22.76
CA GLN A 258 -4.94 7.01 21.47
C GLN A 258 -3.61 7.42 20.85
N VAL A 259 -2.79 6.44 20.51
CA VAL A 259 -1.47 6.61 19.93
C VAL A 259 -1.37 5.71 18.71
N GLN A 260 -0.98 6.26 17.56
CA GLN A 260 -0.65 5.46 16.38
C GLN A 260 0.85 5.52 16.17
N VAL A 261 1.47 4.36 16.04
CA VAL A 261 2.91 4.24 15.83
C VAL A 261 3.18 4.30 14.34
N ILE A 262 3.41 5.50 13.84
CA ILE A 262 3.84 5.77 12.45
C ILE A 262 5.35 6.00 12.34
N HIS A 263 6.03 6.22 13.47
CA HIS A 263 7.47 6.39 13.54
C HIS A 263 7.97 5.98 14.94
N PRO A 264 9.15 5.35 15.07
CA PRO A 264 9.65 4.91 16.37
C PRO A 264 9.94 6.02 17.39
N GLY A 265 9.91 7.31 17.02
CA GLY A 265 9.96 8.42 18.00
C GLY A 265 8.67 8.56 18.83
N ILE A 266 7.60 7.89 18.43
CA ILE A 266 6.33 7.82 19.18
C ILE A 266 6.45 6.83 20.37
N LEU A 267 7.46 5.96 20.35
CA LEU A 267 7.71 4.99 21.43
C LEU A 267 8.02 5.70 22.77
N ASP A 268 8.73 6.82 22.73
CA ASP A 268 9.04 7.63 23.92
C ASP A 268 7.76 8.20 24.57
N ILE A 269 6.73 8.49 23.77
CA ILE A 269 5.42 8.93 24.24
C ILE A 269 4.71 7.78 24.98
N ILE A 270 4.89 6.55 24.50
CA ILE A 270 4.31 5.34 25.10
C ILE A 270 4.97 5.05 26.45
N GLN A 271 6.30 5.15 26.51
CA GLN A 271 7.10 4.94 27.72
C GLN A 271 6.79 5.99 28.80
N SER A 272 6.69 7.27 28.44
CA SER A 272 6.51 8.37 29.39
C SER A 272 5.07 8.56 29.91
N SER A 273 4.09 7.88 29.32
CA SER A 273 2.67 8.06 29.67
C SER A 273 2.27 7.24 30.91
N ASN A 274 1.51 7.84 31.84
CA ASN A 274 0.90 7.12 32.97
C ASN A 274 -0.61 6.84 32.78
N GLU A 275 -1.17 7.22 31.64
CA GLU A 275 -2.59 7.05 31.32
C GLU A 275 -2.88 5.69 30.68
N ASP A 276 -4.14 5.23 30.76
CA ASP A 276 -4.60 4.08 29.97
C ASP A 276 -4.55 4.42 28.48
N MET A 277 -4.05 3.49 27.66
CA MET A 277 -3.77 3.78 26.26
C MET A 277 -4.35 2.75 25.29
N LEU A 278 -4.63 3.23 24.08
CA LEU A 278 -4.83 2.42 22.89
C LEU A 278 -3.70 2.76 21.91
N VAL A 279 -2.87 1.77 21.61
CA VAL A 279 -1.72 1.88 20.71
C VAL A 279 -2.00 1.07 19.46
N SER A 280 -1.94 1.71 18.29
CA SER A 280 -2.07 1.03 17.00
C SER A 280 -0.72 0.96 16.30
N PHE A 281 -0.33 -0.23 15.88
CA PHE A 281 0.83 -0.50 15.04
C PHE A 281 0.39 -0.89 13.62
N PRO A 282 1.26 -0.69 12.62
CA PRO A 282 1.08 -1.28 11.30
C PRO A 282 0.95 -2.81 11.39
N GLU A 283 0.14 -3.45 10.55
CA GLU A 283 -0.05 -4.91 10.61
C GLU A 283 1.21 -5.72 10.28
N THR A 284 2.17 -5.08 9.61
CA THR A 284 3.46 -5.65 9.18
C THR A 284 4.63 -5.20 10.05
N PHE A 285 4.35 -4.62 11.22
CA PHE A 285 5.38 -4.02 12.07
C PHE A 285 6.23 -5.11 12.73
N GLU A 286 7.56 -5.06 12.51
CA GLU A 286 8.54 -6.04 12.99
C GLU A 286 9.69 -5.32 13.66
N THR A 287 9.87 -5.49 14.97
CA THR A 287 10.93 -4.77 15.70
C THR A 287 11.44 -5.57 16.90
N ASP A 288 12.64 -5.20 17.34
CA ASP A 288 13.23 -5.61 18.59
C ASP A 288 13.54 -4.35 19.40
N PHE A 289 12.57 -3.90 20.19
CA PHE A 289 12.77 -2.86 21.20
C PHE A 289 12.17 -3.30 22.52
N LYS A 290 12.63 -2.68 23.60
CA LYS A 290 12.05 -2.82 24.94
C LYS A 290 11.35 -1.53 25.36
N LEU A 291 10.12 -1.66 25.81
CA LEU A 291 9.29 -0.61 26.37
C LEU A 291 9.13 -0.88 27.86
N ASP A 292 9.67 0.03 28.66
CA ASP A 292 9.42 0.06 30.10
C ASP A 292 8.01 0.61 30.35
N ILE A 293 7.04 -0.29 30.37
CA ILE A 293 5.65 0.04 30.69
C ILE A 293 5.27 -0.56 32.04
N SER A 294 4.65 0.24 32.90
CA SER A 294 3.98 -0.27 34.08
C SER A 294 2.52 -0.67 33.76
N GLY A 295 2.04 -1.77 34.34
CA GLY A 295 0.63 -2.16 34.26
C GLY A 295 0.35 -3.37 33.36
N ASN A 296 -0.87 -3.44 32.82
CA ASN A 296 -1.35 -4.59 32.05
C ASN A 296 -1.32 -4.29 30.55
N VAL A 297 -0.95 -5.30 29.76
CA VAL A 297 -0.87 -5.20 28.29
C VAL A 297 -1.87 -6.16 27.64
N HIS A 298 -2.64 -5.64 26.69
CA HIS A 298 -3.66 -6.37 25.96
C HIS A 298 -3.38 -6.26 24.46
N ILE A 299 -2.78 -7.29 23.87
CA ILE A 299 -2.45 -7.33 22.45
C ILE A 299 -3.60 -7.99 21.70
N VAL A 300 -4.17 -7.30 20.72
CA VAL A 300 -5.25 -7.84 19.89
C VAL A 300 -4.72 -8.13 18.50
N GLY A 301 -4.51 -9.40 18.23
CA GLY A 301 -4.05 -9.86 16.93
C GLY A 301 -5.12 -9.63 15.86
N THR A 302 -4.70 -9.14 14.69
CA THR A 302 -5.54 -9.14 13.50
C THR A 302 -5.18 -10.32 12.61
N LEU A 303 -6.18 -10.90 11.95
CA LEU A 303 -5.96 -11.90 10.91
C LEU A 303 -5.81 -11.28 9.52
N VAL A 304 -6.12 -9.98 9.41
CA VAL A 304 -6.27 -9.32 8.13
C VAL A 304 -5.64 -7.92 8.14
N ARG A 305 -5.25 -7.46 6.96
CA ARG A 305 -4.86 -6.08 6.68
C ARG A 305 -5.64 -5.54 5.49
N ARG A 306 -5.67 -4.23 5.33
CA ARG A 306 -6.23 -3.59 4.12
C ARG A 306 -5.13 -3.28 3.13
N ARG A 307 -5.42 -3.48 1.84
CA ARG A 307 -4.51 -3.17 0.72
C ARG A 307 -5.31 -2.76 -0.51
N HIS A 308 -4.83 -1.77 -1.23
CA HIS A 308 -5.33 -1.43 -2.57
C HIS A 308 -4.80 -2.43 -3.59
N ILE A 309 -5.65 -3.12 -4.35
CA ILE A 309 -5.24 -4.05 -5.41
C ILE A 309 -6.05 -3.81 -6.69
N LEU A 310 -5.57 -4.35 -7.81
CA LEU A 310 -6.37 -4.43 -9.03
C LEU A 310 -7.33 -5.63 -8.95
N ASP A 311 -8.63 -5.36 -8.81
CA ASP A 311 -9.65 -6.39 -8.74
C ASP A 311 -9.94 -6.97 -10.13
N ARG A 312 -9.89 -8.30 -10.27
CA ARG A 312 -10.21 -8.98 -11.55
C ARG A 312 -11.72 -8.97 -11.84
N GLN A 313 -12.59 -8.90 -10.83
CA GLN A 313 -14.04 -8.91 -11.03
C GLN A 313 -14.51 -7.59 -11.66
N THR A 314 -14.08 -6.44 -11.12
CA THR A 314 -14.41 -5.14 -11.68
C THR A 314 -13.41 -4.67 -12.74
N GLY A 315 -12.14 -5.11 -12.67
CA GLY A 315 -11.06 -4.60 -13.51
C GLY A 315 -10.50 -3.26 -13.02
N HIS A 316 -10.75 -2.89 -11.76
CA HIS A 316 -10.42 -1.59 -11.19
C HIS A 316 -9.68 -1.69 -9.87
N GLU A 317 -9.12 -0.58 -9.42
CA GLU A 317 -8.52 -0.47 -8.09
C GLU A 317 -9.58 -0.61 -7.01
N VAL A 318 -9.33 -1.52 -6.07
CA VAL A 318 -10.22 -1.80 -4.93
C VAL A 318 -9.36 -2.02 -3.68
N GLU A 319 -9.69 -1.34 -2.60
CA GLU A 319 -9.17 -1.65 -1.27
C GLU A 319 -9.78 -2.97 -0.80
N VAL A 320 -8.96 -4.01 -0.68
CA VAL A 320 -9.38 -5.33 -0.23
C VAL A 320 -8.84 -5.65 1.15
N THR A 321 -9.63 -6.40 1.91
CA THR A 321 -9.15 -7.02 3.15
C THR A 321 -8.45 -8.33 2.82
N LEU A 322 -7.14 -8.37 3.08
CA LEU A 322 -6.23 -9.47 2.85
C LEU A 322 -5.91 -10.17 4.15
N VAL A 323 -5.88 -11.51 4.15
CA VAL A 323 -5.38 -12.26 5.31
C VAL A 323 -3.90 -11.91 5.55
N LEU A 324 -3.35 -12.03 6.74
CA LEU A 324 -1.92 -11.88 6.99
C LEU A 324 -1.14 -13.14 6.61
N SER A 325 0.16 -13.03 6.34
CA SER A 325 1.08 -14.16 6.24
C SER A 325 1.37 -14.76 7.61
N LYS A 326 1.98 -15.96 7.65
CA LYS A 326 2.40 -16.56 8.91
C LYS A 326 3.42 -15.68 9.63
N ARG A 327 4.40 -15.14 8.89
CA ARG A 327 5.40 -14.17 9.39
C ARG A 327 4.76 -12.98 10.09
N GLU A 328 3.78 -12.36 9.44
CA GLU A 328 3.09 -11.17 9.97
C GLU A 328 2.34 -11.51 11.26
N ARG A 329 1.74 -12.71 11.36
CA ARG A 329 1.06 -13.17 12.57
C ARG A 329 2.04 -13.52 13.70
N GLU A 330 3.16 -14.15 13.38
CA GLU A 330 4.24 -14.43 14.33
C GLU A 330 4.81 -13.11 14.92
N ALA A 331 5.01 -12.10 14.08
CA ALA A 331 5.46 -10.77 14.50
C ALA A 331 4.46 -10.07 15.45
N GLN A 332 3.15 -10.29 15.27
CA GLN A 332 2.13 -9.75 16.19
C GLN A 332 2.14 -10.43 17.55
N ILE A 333 2.46 -11.72 17.61
CA ILE A 333 2.62 -12.45 18.87
C ILE A 333 3.90 -11.99 19.58
N SER A 334 5.00 -11.85 18.84
CA SER A 334 6.28 -11.42 19.40
C SER A 334 6.24 -9.99 19.92
N ALA A 335 5.22 -9.19 19.59
CA ALA A 335 4.99 -7.90 20.23
C ALA A 335 4.86 -7.98 21.77
N ALA A 336 4.52 -9.14 22.32
CA ALA A 336 4.56 -9.38 23.76
C ALA A 336 5.97 -9.19 24.33
N SER A 337 7.01 -9.60 23.59
CA SER A 337 8.40 -9.49 24.04
C SER A 337 8.89 -8.03 24.08
N TRP A 338 8.13 -7.07 23.55
CA TRP A 338 8.49 -5.66 23.62
C TRP A 338 8.38 -5.07 25.01
N PHE A 339 7.74 -5.72 25.97
CA PHE A 339 7.46 -5.13 27.29
C PHE A 339 8.31 -5.79 28.37
N GLU A 340 9.01 -4.99 29.17
CA GLU A 340 9.74 -5.48 30.36
C GLU A 340 8.79 -5.67 31.55
N ILE A 341 7.84 -6.60 31.41
CA ILE A 341 6.86 -6.93 32.46
C ILE A 341 6.67 -8.44 32.58
N ASP A 342 6.25 -8.88 33.77
CA ASP A 342 5.87 -10.27 34.01
C ASP A 342 4.73 -10.68 33.07
N ASP A 343 4.94 -11.80 32.38
CA ASP A 343 4.10 -12.36 31.32
C ASP A 343 2.64 -12.55 31.76
N THR A 344 2.39 -12.74 33.06
CA THR A 344 1.03 -12.83 33.62
C THR A 344 0.20 -11.56 33.44
N PHE A 345 0.85 -10.43 33.15
CA PHE A 345 0.22 -9.14 32.84
C PHE A 345 0.05 -8.88 31.34
N ILE A 346 0.52 -9.79 30.47
CA ILE A 346 0.36 -9.70 29.02
C ILE A 346 -0.68 -10.72 28.54
N ARG A 347 -1.66 -10.26 27.76
CA ARG A 347 -2.67 -11.13 27.13
C ARG A 347 -2.75 -10.89 25.64
N PHE A 348 -2.77 -11.98 24.88
CA PHE A 348 -2.93 -11.95 23.43
C PHE A 348 -4.31 -12.45 23.02
N TYR A 349 -5.10 -11.61 22.37
CA TYR A 349 -6.49 -11.89 21.99
C TYR A 349 -6.58 -12.26 20.51
N ALA A 350 -6.82 -13.53 20.21
CA ALA A 350 -6.92 -14.04 18.83
C ALA A 350 -7.72 -15.36 18.73
N PRO A 351 -8.11 -15.82 17.52
CA PRO A 351 -8.69 -17.15 17.30
C PRO A 351 -7.73 -18.29 17.66
N HIS A 352 -8.25 -19.51 17.89
CA HIS A 352 -7.39 -20.66 18.26
C HIS A 352 -6.43 -21.08 17.14
N ASP A 353 -6.82 -20.87 15.89
CA ASP A 353 -6.07 -21.20 14.68
C ASP A 353 -5.24 -20.01 14.16
N TYR A 354 -4.89 -19.06 15.04
CA TYR A 354 -4.22 -17.82 14.63
C TYR A 354 -2.90 -18.07 13.89
N LEU A 355 -2.09 -19.04 14.31
CA LEU A 355 -0.85 -19.39 13.59
C LEU A 355 -1.06 -20.47 12.52
N THR A 356 -1.86 -21.50 12.82
CA THR A 356 -1.92 -22.79 12.11
C THR A 356 -3.26 -23.02 11.41
N SER A 357 -3.80 -22.00 10.73
CA SER A 357 -5.06 -22.17 9.99
C SER A 357 -4.79 -22.77 8.61
N PRO A 358 -5.24 -24.00 8.31
CA PRO A 358 -5.02 -24.65 7.02
C PRO A 358 -5.68 -23.92 5.84
N ASN A 359 -6.58 -22.97 6.11
CA ASN A 359 -7.18 -22.09 5.11
C ASN A 359 -6.33 -20.84 4.80
N VAL A 360 -5.22 -20.65 5.53
CA VAL A 360 -4.48 -19.38 5.63
C VAL A 360 -2.97 -19.56 5.38
N ASP A 361 -2.45 -20.79 5.48
CA ASP A 361 -1.04 -21.14 5.25
C ASP A 361 -0.67 -21.33 3.76
N PHE A 362 -1.37 -20.66 2.85
CA PHE A 362 -0.98 -20.61 1.43
C PHE A 362 0.22 -19.66 1.22
N PRO A 363 1.17 -20.02 0.34
CA PRO A 363 2.42 -19.30 0.15
C PRO A 363 2.19 -17.86 -0.34
N ARG A 364 3.20 -17.01 -0.12
CA ARG A 364 3.24 -15.57 -0.47
C ARG A 364 2.38 -15.21 -1.67
N ARG A 365 1.58 -14.18 -1.49
CA ARG A 365 0.67 -13.69 -2.51
C ARG A 365 1.44 -12.82 -3.46
N MET A 366 1.59 -13.25 -4.71
CA MET A 366 1.93 -12.31 -5.78
C MET A 366 0.70 -11.46 -6.07
N LYS A 367 0.51 -10.40 -5.28
CA LYS A 367 -0.61 -9.46 -5.44
C LYS A 367 -0.03 -8.09 -5.71
N PHE A 368 0.00 -7.71 -6.99
CA PHE A 368 0.32 -6.35 -7.35
C PHE A 368 -0.78 -5.42 -6.85
N ALA A 369 -0.44 -4.60 -5.84
CA ALA A 369 -1.24 -3.46 -5.45
C ALA A 369 -1.40 -2.49 -6.64
N CYS A 370 -2.47 -1.70 -6.71
CA CYS A 370 -2.63 -0.77 -7.84
C CYS A 370 -1.52 0.28 -7.93
N ASP A 371 -1.11 0.81 -6.78
CA ASP A 371 0.07 1.67 -6.62
C ASP A 371 1.32 0.97 -7.20
N GLN A 372 1.44 -0.34 -6.96
CA GLN A 372 2.53 -1.14 -7.47
C GLN A 372 2.42 -1.36 -8.98
N ILE A 373 1.24 -1.53 -9.56
CA ILE A 373 1.08 -1.67 -11.02
C ILE A 373 1.42 -0.37 -11.76
N GLU A 374 1.03 0.78 -11.22
CA GLU A 374 1.32 2.08 -11.83
C GLU A 374 2.80 2.45 -11.66
N GLY A 375 3.41 2.13 -10.51
CA GLY A 375 4.85 2.14 -10.32
C GLY A 375 5.58 1.13 -11.22
N PHE A 376 5.02 -0.06 -11.44
CA PHE A 376 5.55 -1.09 -12.33
C PHE A 376 5.50 -0.65 -13.79
N VAL A 377 4.45 0.06 -14.23
CA VAL A 377 4.39 0.58 -15.59
C VAL A 377 5.20 1.86 -15.77
N ALA A 378 5.26 2.76 -14.78
CA ALA A 378 6.20 3.88 -14.80
C ALA A 378 7.65 3.38 -14.88
N ALA A 379 7.97 2.35 -14.10
CA ALA A 379 9.25 1.67 -14.19
C ALA A 379 9.40 0.90 -15.52
N TRP A 380 8.36 0.26 -16.06
CA TRP A 380 8.36 -0.38 -17.38
C TRP A 380 8.73 0.60 -18.49
N THR A 381 8.17 1.81 -18.45
CA THR A 381 8.50 2.87 -19.41
C THR A 381 9.94 3.37 -19.25
N ASP A 382 10.47 3.33 -18.03
CA ASP A 382 11.88 3.61 -17.72
C ASP A 382 12.83 2.43 -18.04
N LEU A 383 12.32 1.19 -18.05
CA LEU A 383 13.02 -0.07 -18.34
C LEU A 383 13.15 -0.35 -19.84
N GLY A 384 12.52 0.45 -20.71
CA GLY A 384 12.69 0.37 -22.17
C GLY A 384 14.14 0.48 -22.66
N ASN A 385 15.07 0.87 -21.77
CA ASN A 385 16.52 0.98 -22.01
C ASN A 385 17.35 -0.12 -21.31
N TRP A 386 16.69 -1.14 -20.71
CA TRP A 386 17.34 -2.29 -20.08
C TRP A 386 17.58 -3.42 -21.11
N PRO A 387 18.52 -4.37 -20.90
CA PRO A 387 18.79 -5.42 -21.89
C PRO A 387 17.55 -6.27 -22.09
N ASP A 388 17.43 -6.87 -23.28
CA ASP A 388 16.31 -7.75 -23.68
C ASP A 388 16.00 -8.83 -22.63
N GLU A 389 17.00 -9.28 -21.88
CA GLU A 389 16.89 -10.26 -20.80
C GLU A 389 15.99 -9.79 -19.63
N THR A 390 15.93 -8.48 -19.35
CA THR A 390 15.01 -7.89 -18.35
C THR A 390 13.58 -8.02 -18.81
N PHE A 391 13.35 -7.79 -20.11
CA PHE A 391 12.06 -7.93 -20.77
C PHE A 391 11.63 -9.39 -20.83
N ASP A 392 12.56 -10.32 -21.11
CA ASP A 392 12.31 -11.75 -21.11
C ASP A 392 12.03 -12.31 -19.72
N ILE A 393 12.73 -11.81 -18.69
CA ILE A 393 12.50 -12.17 -17.29
C ILE A 393 11.14 -11.70 -16.85
N LEU A 394 10.77 -10.46 -17.19
CA LEU A 394 9.41 -9.97 -16.95
C LEU A 394 8.41 -10.82 -17.73
N ASN A 395 8.59 -11.09 -19.03
CA ASN A 395 7.73 -12.03 -19.78
C ASN A 395 7.68 -13.46 -19.17
N HIS A 396 8.73 -13.92 -18.50
CA HIS A 396 8.74 -15.19 -17.76
C HIS A 396 8.02 -15.09 -16.41
N ILE A 397 8.16 -13.97 -15.69
CA ILE A 397 7.35 -13.57 -14.52
C ILE A 397 5.87 -13.56 -14.91
N LEU A 398 5.60 -13.15 -16.16
CA LEU A 398 4.28 -13.04 -16.74
C LEU A 398 3.64 -14.41 -17.06
N ASN A 399 4.42 -15.41 -17.45
CA ASN A 399 3.97 -16.71 -17.97
C ASN A 399 4.07 -17.88 -16.96
N VAL A 400 4.20 -17.64 -15.65
CA VAL A 400 4.40 -18.71 -14.65
C VAL A 400 3.21 -19.70 -14.53
N GLU A 401 2.08 -19.45 -15.21
CA GLU A 401 0.97 -20.40 -15.28
C GLU A 401 1.19 -21.60 -16.23
N ASP A 402 2.16 -21.56 -17.15
CA ASP A 402 2.31 -22.61 -18.18
C ASP A 402 3.37 -23.70 -17.84
N ALA A 403 4.05 -23.61 -16.70
CA ALA A 403 4.97 -24.67 -16.30
C ALA A 403 4.17 -25.88 -15.80
N MET A 404 3.94 -26.85 -16.68
CA MET A 404 3.44 -28.17 -16.31
C MET A 404 4.30 -28.76 -15.18
N ASP A 405 3.69 -29.60 -14.33
CA ASP A 405 4.30 -30.35 -13.22
C ASP A 405 5.62 -31.08 -13.53
N ASN A 406 6.03 -31.16 -14.80
CA ASN A 406 7.18 -31.92 -15.28
C ASN A 406 8.48 -31.12 -15.47
N ASP A 407 8.46 -29.78 -15.42
CA ASP A 407 9.65 -28.97 -15.72
C ASP A 407 10.50 -28.58 -14.50
N ILE A 408 10.11 -29.00 -13.29
CA ILE A 408 10.85 -28.69 -12.07
C ILE A 408 11.08 -29.96 -11.25
N ALA A 409 12.31 -30.47 -11.28
CA ALA A 409 12.79 -31.41 -10.27
C ALA A 409 12.97 -30.66 -8.94
N LEU A 410 11.87 -30.37 -8.27
CA LEU A 410 11.87 -29.86 -6.91
C LEU A 410 12.23 -30.98 -5.92
N PRO A 411 12.92 -30.68 -4.80
CA PRO A 411 13.15 -31.66 -3.74
C PRO A 411 11.84 -32.25 -3.21
N PRO A 412 11.80 -33.54 -2.81
CA PRO A 412 10.59 -34.17 -2.29
C PRO A 412 10.04 -33.38 -1.09
N GLY A 413 8.78 -32.93 -1.16
CA GLY A 413 8.09 -32.22 -0.07
C GLY A 413 7.83 -30.72 -0.28
N THR A 414 8.11 -30.16 -1.47
CA THR A 414 7.94 -28.71 -1.75
C THR A 414 6.70 -28.34 -2.59
N ILE A 415 5.78 -29.28 -2.85
CA ILE A 415 4.56 -28.99 -3.62
C ILE A 415 3.33 -28.94 -2.70
N PRO A 416 2.70 -27.77 -2.48
CA PRO A 416 1.29 -27.70 -2.14
C PRO A 416 0.48 -27.96 -3.42
N SER A 417 -0.43 -28.94 -3.39
CA SER A 417 -1.29 -29.28 -4.53
C SER A 417 -2.14 -28.09 -4.99
N ALA A 418 -1.90 -27.60 -6.20
CA ALA A 418 -2.72 -26.60 -6.86
C ALA A 418 -3.86 -27.29 -7.63
N THR A 419 -4.86 -27.82 -6.94
CA THR A 419 -6.17 -28.10 -7.56
C THR A 419 -7.06 -26.89 -7.37
N ALA A 420 -7.04 -26.00 -8.36
CA ALA A 420 -7.90 -24.83 -8.43
C ALA A 420 -9.30 -25.25 -8.90
N ASP A 421 -10.26 -25.37 -7.97
CA ASP A 421 -11.69 -25.34 -8.31
C ASP A 421 -12.06 -23.96 -8.88
N GLU A 422 -13.08 -23.93 -9.74
CA GLU A 422 -13.59 -22.77 -10.53
C GLU A 422 -13.95 -21.50 -9.71
N ASP A 423 -13.88 -21.56 -8.37
CA ASP A 423 -14.17 -20.50 -7.40
C ASP A 423 -12.91 -19.88 -6.74
N SER A 424 -11.72 -20.24 -7.21
CA SER A 424 -10.45 -19.72 -6.69
C SER A 424 -10.00 -18.45 -7.45
N ILE A 425 -9.58 -17.42 -6.71
CA ILE A 425 -8.77 -16.35 -7.31
C ILE A 425 -7.49 -17.03 -7.77
N ASP A 426 -7.23 -17.05 -9.08
CA ASP A 426 -5.90 -17.33 -9.60
C ASP A 426 -4.92 -16.35 -8.95
N TYR A 427 -4.17 -16.84 -7.96
CA TYR A 427 -3.10 -16.10 -7.29
C TYR A 427 -1.89 -15.87 -8.21
N TYR A 428 -1.97 -16.31 -9.48
CA TYR A 428 -0.87 -16.43 -10.41
C TYR A 428 -1.10 -15.79 -11.81
N ASN A 429 -2.32 -15.37 -12.18
CA ASN A 429 -2.59 -14.83 -13.52
C ASN A 429 -2.24 -13.34 -13.68
N ILE A 430 -0.96 -13.04 -13.52
CA ILE A 430 -0.38 -11.72 -13.71
C ILE A 430 -0.54 -11.21 -15.16
N ASN A 431 -0.59 -12.13 -16.14
CA ASN A 431 -0.80 -11.86 -17.55
C ASN A 431 -2.12 -11.15 -17.83
N SER A 432 -3.22 -11.66 -17.28
CA SER A 432 -4.54 -11.03 -17.42
C SER A 432 -4.60 -9.68 -16.72
N ALA A 433 -3.99 -9.57 -15.53
CA ALA A 433 -3.93 -8.31 -14.79
C ALA A 433 -3.12 -7.24 -15.55
N LEU A 434 -2.01 -7.62 -16.18
CA LEU A 434 -1.16 -6.70 -16.93
C LEU A 434 -1.68 -6.40 -18.33
N ASP A 435 -2.33 -7.32 -19.02
CA ASP A 435 -3.04 -7.00 -20.28
C ASP A 435 -4.19 -6.02 -20.03
N ARG A 436 -4.97 -6.22 -18.95
CA ARG A 436 -6.02 -5.28 -18.53
C ARG A 436 -5.43 -3.94 -18.09
N THR A 437 -4.32 -3.95 -17.36
CA THR A 437 -3.60 -2.73 -16.98
C THR A 437 -3.07 -2.01 -18.22
N ARG A 438 -2.42 -2.72 -19.14
CA ARG A 438 -1.90 -2.18 -20.39
C ARG A 438 -3.02 -1.54 -21.19
N LYS A 439 -4.13 -2.26 -21.41
CA LYS A 439 -5.33 -1.72 -22.06
C LYS A 439 -5.86 -0.48 -21.32
N ARG A 440 -5.93 -0.51 -19.99
CA ARG A 440 -6.32 0.63 -19.15
C ARG A 440 -5.40 1.83 -19.36
N LEU A 441 -4.08 1.63 -19.32
CA LEU A 441 -3.08 2.69 -19.48
C LEU A 441 -3.06 3.22 -20.91
N GLN A 442 -3.29 2.37 -21.93
CA GLN A 442 -3.49 2.79 -23.32
C GLN A 442 -4.76 3.65 -23.46
N LEU A 443 -5.87 3.25 -22.82
CA LEU A 443 -7.11 4.02 -22.81
C LEU A 443 -6.98 5.36 -22.08
N GLN A 444 -6.17 5.41 -21.03
CA GLN A 444 -5.82 6.64 -20.33
C GLN A 444 -4.80 7.47 -21.12
N GLY A 445 -4.25 6.96 -22.23
CA GLY A 445 -3.22 7.62 -23.02
C GLY A 445 -1.87 7.73 -22.30
N LEU A 446 -1.61 6.89 -21.29
CA LEU A 446 -0.33 6.83 -20.58
C LEU A 446 0.73 6.06 -21.37
N ILE A 447 0.32 5.18 -22.29
CA ILE A 447 1.20 4.44 -23.20
C ILE A 447 0.58 4.37 -24.61
N GLY A 448 1.43 4.36 -25.66
CA GLY A 448 0.98 4.32 -27.06
C GLY A 448 0.33 2.98 -27.49
N LEU A 449 -0.40 3.00 -28.61
CA LEU A 449 -1.02 1.80 -29.21
C LEU A 449 0.01 0.87 -29.88
N ASN A 450 1.01 1.47 -30.55
CA ASN A 450 2.28 0.84 -30.87
C ASN A 450 3.30 1.40 -29.88
N TYR A 451 4.35 0.66 -29.52
CA TYR A 451 5.39 1.02 -28.52
C TYR A 451 6.10 2.39 -28.71
N THR A 452 5.66 3.19 -29.68
CA THR A 452 5.91 4.63 -29.82
C THR A 452 5.01 5.45 -28.90
N PHE A 453 5.61 6.06 -27.88
CA PHE A 453 5.02 6.98 -26.91
C PHE A 453 4.30 8.15 -27.59
N GLY A 454 2.99 8.23 -27.42
CA GLY A 454 2.22 9.46 -27.53
C GLY A 454 1.39 9.58 -26.25
N THR A 455 1.87 10.36 -25.29
CA THR A 455 1.20 10.53 -24.00
C THR A 455 0.04 11.53 -24.13
N ALA A 456 -1.09 11.23 -23.49
CA ALA A 456 -2.16 12.19 -23.24
C ALA A 456 -1.80 13.20 -22.14
N ILE A 457 -0.66 12.98 -21.46
CA ILE A 457 0.01 13.99 -20.62
C ILE A 457 0.68 15.00 -21.55
N PRO A 458 0.40 16.31 -21.38
CA PRO A 458 1.04 17.37 -22.17
C PRO A 458 2.57 17.27 -22.13
N ALA A 459 3.23 17.56 -23.25
CA ALA A 459 4.67 17.36 -23.46
C ALA A 459 5.62 18.20 -22.56
N ASN A 460 5.02 19.02 -21.70
CA ASN A 460 5.66 19.90 -20.72
C ASN A 460 5.29 19.50 -19.28
N ARG A 461 4.64 18.35 -19.06
CA ARG A 461 4.06 17.91 -17.78
C ARG A 461 4.46 16.50 -17.37
N GLU A 462 5.22 15.77 -18.19
CA GLU A 462 5.61 14.38 -17.92
C GLU A 462 6.50 14.28 -16.69
N ARG A 463 7.47 15.19 -16.55
CA ARG A 463 8.34 15.23 -15.37
C ARG A 463 7.55 15.53 -14.10
N PHE A 464 6.64 16.51 -14.17
CA PHE A 464 5.75 16.81 -13.06
C PHE A 464 4.89 15.62 -12.67
N PHE A 465 4.30 14.91 -13.64
CA PHE A 465 3.52 13.70 -13.39
C PHE A 465 4.38 12.59 -12.76
N HIS A 466 5.59 12.35 -13.26
CA HIS A 466 6.49 11.32 -12.73
C HIS A 466 6.90 11.61 -11.29
N ASP A 467 7.39 12.82 -11.01
CA ASP A 467 7.76 13.24 -9.66
C ASP A 467 6.53 13.26 -8.73
N LEU A 468 5.35 13.65 -9.24
CA LEU A 468 4.09 13.64 -8.47
C LEU A 468 3.66 12.23 -8.11
N ASN A 469 3.77 11.27 -9.04
CA ASN A 469 3.49 9.86 -8.76
C ASN A 469 4.38 9.33 -7.64
N GLN A 470 5.66 9.70 -7.61
CA GLN A 470 6.55 9.29 -6.51
C GLN A 470 6.10 9.90 -5.18
N ILE A 471 5.73 11.18 -5.15
CA ILE A 471 5.24 11.86 -3.93
C ILE A 471 3.94 11.24 -3.41
N THR A 472 3.06 10.78 -4.30
CA THR A 472 1.77 10.17 -3.96
C THR A 472 1.83 8.64 -4.00
N THR A 473 3.02 8.07 -3.78
CA THR A 473 3.36 6.65 -3.84
C THR A 473 2.52 5.85 -4.86
N TYR A 474 2.45 6.39 -6.07
CA TYR A 474 1.87 5.79 -7.26
C TYR A 474 0.33 5.72 -7.35
N ILE A 475 -0.43 6.64 -6.72
CA ILE A 475 -1.83 6.93 -7.17
C ILE A 475 -1.80 7.71 -8.48
N GLY A 476 -1.38 7.04 -9.55
CA GLY A 476 -1.20 7.57 -10.88
C GLY A 476 -2.47 8.09 -11.53
N LYS A 477 -3.66 7.58 -11.18
CA LYS A 477 -4.92 8.21 -11.64
C LYS A 477 -5.07 9.63 -11.11
N ALA A 478 -5.04 9.80 -9.78
CA ALA A 478 -5.25 11.11 -9.19
C ALA A 478 -4.09 12.08 -9.53
N ALA A 479 -2.86 11.57 -9.64
CA ALA A 479 -1.71 12.34 -10.12
C ALA A 479 -1.86 12.75 -11.59
N HIS A 480 -2.36 11.87 -12.47
CA HIS A 480 -2.64 12.20 -13.87
C HIS A 480 -3.68 13.33 -13.96
N VAL A 481 -4.80 13.23 -13.24
CA VAL A 481 -5.81 14.32 -13.22
C VAL A 481 -5.18 15.67 -12.83
N THR A 482 -4.25 15.64 -11.87
CA THR A 482 -3.54 16.82 -11.36
C THR A 482 -2.53 17.37 -12.36
N ALA A 483 -1.91 16.51 -13.16
CA ALA A 483 -0.97 16.89 -14.22
C ALA A 483 -1.67 17.51 -15.46
N LEU A 484 -2.95 17.17 -15.71
CA LEU A 484 -3.73 17.75 -16.82
C LEU A 484 -3.90 19.26 -16.66
N GLU A 485 -3.68 20.00 -17.75
CA GLU A 485 -3.79 21.46 -17.76
C GLU A 485 -5.19 21.94 -17.36
N SER A 486 -5.21 22.94 -16.48
CA SER A 486 -6.43 23.59 -16.03
C SER A 486 -6.14 25.01 -15.55
N THR A 487 -7.19 25.81 -15.39
CA THR A 487 -7.06 27.15 -14.79
C THR A 487 -6.38 27.03 -13.42
N PRO A 488 -5.62 28.04 -12.95
CA PRO A 488 -4.90 27.97 -11.68
C PRO A 488 -5.79 27.55 -10.50
N LYS A 489 -7.04 28.01 -10.50
CA LYS A 489 -8.08 27.67 -9.52
C LYS A 489 -8.47 26.19 -9.54
N LEU A 490 -8.69 25.62 -10.72
CA LEU A 490 -8.97 24.18 -10.84
C LEU A 490 -7.75 23.32 -10.54
N SER A 491 -6.55 23.77 -10.90
CA SER A 491 -5.30 23.09 -10.55
C SER A 491 -5.10 23.02 -9.03
N GLN A 492 -5.47 24.09 -8.31
CA GLN A 492 -5.48 24.08 -6.85
C GLN A 492 -6.49 23.10 -6.27
N LEU A 493 -7.73 23.08 -6.77
CA LEU A 493 -8.75 22.13 -6.33
C LEU A 493 -8.30 20.67 -6.56
N LYS A 494 -7.71 20.37 -7.73
CA LYS A 494 -7.12 19.05 -8.03
C LYS A 494 -6.03 18.67 -7.05
N MET A 495 -5.13 19.59 -6.69
CA MET A 495 -4.12 19.35 -5.64
C MET A 495 -4.76 19.03 -4.29
N HIS A 496 -5.78 19.79 -3.86
CA HIS A 496 -6.48 19.52 -2.61
C HIS A 496 -7.14 18.14 -2.61
N LEU A 497 -7.75 17.78 -3.74
CA LEU A 497 -8.42 16.50 -3.94
C LEU A 497 -7.43 15.33 -4.00
N LEU A 498 -6.31 15.46 -4.73
CA LEU A 498 -5.24 14.45 -4.79
C LEU A 498 -4.71 14.16 -3.38
N ALA A 499 -4.35 15.20 -2.63
CA ALA A 499 -3.90 15.05 -1.26
C ALA A 499 -4.99 14.41 -0.37
N ALA A 500 -6.27 14.73 -0.60
CA ALA A 500 -7.37 14.20 0.20
C ALA A 500 -7.70 12.73 -0.12
N LEU A 501 -7.60 12.34 -1.39
CA LEU A 501 -7.68 10.95 -1.83
C LEU A 501 -6.56 10.14 -1.19
N TRP A 502 -5.33 10.66 -1.23
CA TRP A 502 -4.16 10.04 -0.65
C TRP A 502 -4.26 9.85 0.87
N ALA A 503 -4.66 10.88 1.62
CA ALA A 503 -4.88 10.77 3.07
C ALA A 503 -6.07 9.86 3.45
N GLY A 504 -6.89 9.46 2.47
CA GLY A 504 -8.13 8.72 2.66
C GLY A 504 -9.28 9.63 3.10
N MET A 505 -10.14 10.04 2.15
CA MET A 505 -11.25 10.96 2.41
C MET A 505 -12.23 10.50 3.50
N LYS A 506 -12.42 9.19 3.66
CA LYS A 506 -13.22 8.58 4.74
C LYS A 506 -12.58 8.78 6.12
N ARG A 507 -11.25 8.88 6.20
CA ARG A 507 -10.49 9.13 7.43
C ARG A 507 -10.41 10.62 7.75
N LEU A 508 -10.41 11.46 6.73
CA LEU A 508 -10.38 12.92 6.86
C LEU A 508 -11.66 13.48 7.46
N ILE A 509 -12.82 13.06 6.95
CA ILE A 509 -14.13 13.47 7.47
C ILE A 509 -15.06 12.28 7.58
N GLN A 510 -15.65 12.15 8.76
CA GLN A 510 -16.70 11.20 9.05
C GLN A 510 -17.97 11.93 9.46
N VAL A 511 -19.09 11.55 8.85
CA VAL A 511 -20.43 12.02 9.19
C VAL A 511 -21.22 10.86 9.79
N ASP A 512 -21.88 11.07 10.93
CA ASP A 512 -22.78 10.08 11.52
C ASP A 512 -24.22 10.27 11.04
N TRP A 513 -24.68 9.34 10.22
CA TRP A 513 -26.00 9.37 9.58
C TRP A 513 -27.12 8.70 10.42
N ARG A 514 -26.87 8.30 11.68
CA ARG A 514 -27.85 7.55 12.50
C ARG A 514 -29.06 8.37 12.97
N ASP A 515 -28.92 9.68 13.17
CA ASP A 515 -30.02 10.60 13.52
C ASP A 515 -30.49 11.40 12.28
N ASN A 516 -30.83 10.72 11.19
CA ASN A 516 -31.20 11.35 9.91
C ASN A 516 -32.61 12.00 9.90
N ASN A 517 -33.01 12.64 10.99
CA ASN A 517 -34.29 13.35 11.12
C ASN A 517 -34.30 14.70 10.36
N GLY A 518 -33.56 14.82 9.25
CA GLY A 518 -33.41 16.05 8.45
C GLY A 518 -32.35 17.04 8.96
N ASN A 519 -32.13 17.10 10.28
CA ASN A 519 -31.20 18.06 10.89
C ASN A 519 -29.73 17.91 10.42
N VAL A 520 -29.23 16.67 10.32
CA VAL A 520 -27.83 16.41 9.90
C VAL A 520 -27.57 16.87 8.46
N ASN A 521 -28.51 16.59 7.54
CA ASN A 521 -28.40 17.02 6.15
C ASN A 521 -28.40 18.55 6.02
N GLN A 522 -29.24 19.24 6.78
CA GLN A 522 -29.28 20.71 6.78
C GLN A 522 -27.99 21.30 7.34
N GLU A 523 -27.49 20.76 8.46
CA GLU A 523 -26.21 21.18 9.08
C GLU A 523 -25.02 21.00 8.13
N VAL A 524 -24.92 19.83 7.47
CA VAL A 524 -23.89 19.54 6.47
C VAL A 524 -23.97 20.54 5.32
N ARG A 525 -25.16 20.79 4.76
CA ARG A 525 -25.35 21.76 3.66
C ARG A 525 -25.01 23.18 4.08
N SER A 526 -25.36 23.59 5.31
CA SER A 526 -25.00 24.90 5.84
C SER A 526 -23.49 25.08 5.97
N LEU A 527 -22.75 24.07 6.45
CA LEU A 527 -21.29 24.12 6.54
C LEU A 527 -20.63 24.21 5.16
N ILE A 528 -21.07 23.37 4.22
CA ILE A 528 -20.56 23.38 2.83
C ILE A 528 -20.86 24.71 2.13
N GLY A 529 -21.98 25.35 2.44
CA GLY A 529 -22.38 26.63 1.86
C GLY A 529 -21.37 27.78 2.06
N PHE A 530 -20.41 27.64 2.98
CA PHE A 530 -19.33 28.61 3.20
C PHE A 530 -18.02 28.26 2.47
N SER A 531 -17.98 27.16 1.72
CA SER A 531 -16.77 26.62 1.08
C SER A 531 -16.64 26.98 -0.40
N SER A 532 -15.43 26.83 -0.94
CA SER A 532 -15.11 27.01 -2.36
C SER A 532 -15.91 26.08 -3.29
N THR A 533 -16.32 24.90 -2.80
CA THR A 533 -17.04 23.89 -3.57
C THR A 533 -18.56 24.00 -3.45
N ALA A 534 -19.09 25.02 -2.76
CA ALA A 534 -20.52 25.15 -2.44
C ALA A 534 -21.45 24.93 -3.65
N ALA A 535 -21.14 25.53 -4.80
CA ALA A 535 -21.97 25.44 -5.99
C ALA A 535 -22.03 24.02 -6.59
N ILE A 536 -20.93 23.26 -6.48
CA ILE A 536 -20.76 21.93 -7.09
C ILE A 536 -20.89 20.77 -6.08
N ALA A 537 -20.97 21.07 -4.78
CA ALA A 537 -21.02 20.06 -3.73
C ALA A 537 -22.17 19.05 -3.92
N ARG A 538 -23.31 19.53 -4.39
CA ARG A 538 -24.51 18.72 -4.64
C ARG A 538 -24.30 17.64 -5.73
N TYR A 539 -23.26 17.78 -6.56
CA TYR A 539 -22.97 16.87 -7.69
C TYR A 539 -22.19 15.63 -7.31
N GLY A 540 -21.62 15.57 -6.10
CA GLY A 540 -20.80 14.42 -5.74
C GLY A 540 -20.27 14.46 -4.32
N THR A 541 -19.93 13.28 -3.82
CA THR A 541 -19.37 13.11 -2.48
C THR A 541 -18.00 13.78 -2.32
N LEU A 542 -17.16 13.79 -3.38
CA LEU A 542 -15.81 14.38 -3.30
C LEU A 542 -15.88 15.87 -3.01
N TRP A 543 -16.73 16.58 -3.77
CA TRP A 543 -16.92 18.01 -3.67
C TRP A 543 -17.55 18.41 -2.33
N SER A 544 -18.55 17.64 -1.87
CA SER A 544 -19.16 17.81 -0.56
C SER A 544 -18.16 17.61 0.59
N LYS A 545 -17.33 16.56 0.53
CA LYS A 545 -16.33 16.30 1.57
C LYS A 545 -15.23 17.36 1.60
N LEU A 546 -14.74 17.80 0.44
CA LEU A 546 -13.79 18.93 0.36
C LEU A 546 -14.39 20.19 1.00
N GLY A 547 -15.65 20.50 0.72
CA GLY A 547 -16.33 21.67 1.32
C GLY A 547 -16.44 21.58 2.84
N LEU A 548 -16.75 20.39 3.38
CA LEU A 548 -16.73 20.14 4.83
C LEU A 548 -15.33 20.29 5.44
N MET A 549 -14.27 19.90 4.72
CA MET A 549 -12.89 20.05 5.16
C MET A 549 -12.49 21.52 5.27
N GLU A 550 -12.88 22.33 4.29
CA GLU A 550 -12.67 23.77 4.34
C GLU A 550 -13.41 24.43 5.50
N ALA A 551 -14.67 24.06 5.72
CA ALA A 551 -15.46 24.57 6.84
C ALA A 551 -14.83 24.23 8.20
N LEU A 552 -14.30 23.01 8.37
CA LEU A 552 -13.53 22.62 9.55
C LEU A 552 -12.29 23.49 9.74
N TRP A 553 -11.57 23.77 8.66
CA TRP A 553 -10.35 24.57 8.70
C TRP A 553 -10.64 26.01 9.12
N ALA A 554 -11.69 26.64 8.57
CA ALA A 554 -12.11 27.98 8.94
C ALA A 554 -12.46 28.08 10.45
N LYS A 555 -13.10 27.04 11.00
CA LYS A 555 -13.40 26.94 12.44
C LYS A 555 -12.13 26.76 13.30
N HIS A 556 -11.13 26.04 12.80
CA HIS A 556 -9.84 25.87 13.47
C HIS A 556 -9.00 27.15 13.46
N ALA A 557 -8.88 27.80 12.31
CA ALA A 557 -8.10 29.04 12.15
C ALA A 557 -8.65 30.19 13.03
N SER A 558 -9.93 30.13 13.38
CA SER A 558 -10.58 31.07 14.32
C SER A 558 -10.41 30.72 15.80
N GLY A 559 -9.67 29.66 16.14
CA GLY A 559 -9.29 29.32 17.53
C GLY A 559 -10.33 28.53 18.33
N PHE A 560 -11.38 27.99 17.69
CA PHE A 560 -12.53 27.38 18.38
C PHE A 560 -12.43 25.86 18.65
N CYS A 561 -11.32 25.21 18.31
CA CYS A 561 -11.16 23.77 18.51
C CYS A 561 -10.02 23.46 19.50
N PRO A 562 -10.27 22.81 20.65
CA PRO A 562 -9.23 22.36 21.56
C PRO A 562 -8.37 21.25 20.94
N ASN A 563 -7.17 21.04 21.49
CA ASN A 563 -6.12 20.10 21.05
C ASN A 563 -6.49 18.59 21.14
N SER A 564 -7.73 18.19 20.88
CA SER A 564 -8.13 16.77 20.84
C SER A 564 -7.67 16.07 19.55
N THR A 565 -7.32 14.79 19.66
CA THR A 565 -6.90 13.90 18.56
C THR A 565 -7.99 13.65 17.50
N ALA A 566 -9.25 13.95 17.81
CA ALA A 566 -10.34 14.08 16.86
C ALA A 566 -10.97 15.48 17.02
N SER A 567 -11.01 16.26 15.94
CA SER A 567 -11.69 17.56 15.94
C SER A 567 -13.17 17.36 15.61
N HIS A 568 -14.07 17.71 16.52
CA HIS A 568 -15.51 17.70 16.26
C HIS A 568 -15.94 19.03 15.61
N ILE A 569 -16.51 18.98 14.40
CA ILE A 569 -17.12 20.16 13.76
C ILE A 569 -18.48 20.44 14.42
N ILE A 570 -19.24 19.37 14.65
CA ILE A 570 -20.50 19.34 15.39
C ILE A 570 -20.40 18.16 16.36
N ASP A 571 -20.64 18.41 17.65
CA ASP A 571 -20.44 17.43 18.72
C ASP A 571 -21.11 16.09 18.40
N GLY A 572 -20.28 15.06 18.29
CA GLY A 572 -20.72 13.68 18.06
C GLY A 572 -21.23 13.33 16.66
N ARG A 573 -21.33 14.29 15.72
CA ARG A 573 -21.96 14.05 14.39
C ARG A 573 -21.01 14.19 13.21
N ILE A 574 -20.09 15.16 13.24
CA ILE A 574 -19.06 15.30 12.20
C ILE A 574 -17.70 15.40 12.88
N SER A 575 -16.78 14.52 12.50
CA SER A 575 -15.44 14.43 13.07
C SER A 575 -14.37 14.32 12.00
N ALA A 576 -13.18 14.86 12.30
CA ALA A 576 -11.99 14.71 11.49
C ALA A 576 -10.83 14.11 12.27
N SER A 577 -10.04 13.25 11.63
CA SER A 577 -8.80 12.71 12.19
C SER A 577 -7.69 13.77 12.15
N THR A 578 -7.09 14.07 13.31
CA THR A 578 -5.96 15.00 13.40
C THR A 578 -4.75 14.51 12.60
N LEU A 579 -4.51 13.19 12.58
CA LEU A 579 -3.42 12.60 11.79
C LEU A 579 -3.69 12.73 10.30
N ALA A 580 -4.84 12.24 9.81
CA ALA A 580 -5.18 12.32 8.38
C ALA A 580 -5.11 13.77 7.88
N ARG A 581 -5.53 14.72 8.73
CA ARG A 581 -5.38 16.16 8.47
C ARG A 581 -3.91 16.58 8.34
N SER A 582 -3.04 16.23 9.29
CA SER A 582 -1.60 16.54 9.22
C SER A 582 -0.97 15.99 7.95
N THR A 583 -1.29 14.74 7.64
CA THR A 583 -0.88 14.03 6.44
C THR A 583 -1.32 14.80 5.19
N TRP A 584 -2.61 15.16 5.10
CA TRP A 584 -3.15 15.98 4.02
C TRP A 584 -2.44 17.33 3.87
N MET A 585 -2.12 18.03 4.96
CA MET A 585 -1.35 19.28 4.93
C MET A 585 0.03 19.08 4.30
N SER A 586 0.75 18.06 4.74
CA SER A 586 2.10 17.76 4.27
C SER A 586 2.11 17.46 2.77
N TYR A 587 1.17 16.64 2.28
CA TYR A 587 1.09 16.34 0.86
C TYR A 587 0.77 17.57 0.02
N ARG A 588 -0.14 18.45 0.47
CA ARG A 588 -0.41 19.70 -0.26
C ARG A 588 0.83 20.58 -0.37
N GLN A 589 1.63 20.67 0.70
CA GLN A 589 2.88 21.43 0.68
C GLN A 589 3.89 20.81 -0.28
N ASN A 590 4.04 19.49 -0.27
CA ASN A 590 4.94 18.76 -1.18
C ASN A 590 4.53 18.93 -2.65
N ILE A 591 3.24 18.78 -2.96
CA ILE A 591 2.71 18.97 -4.32
C ILE A 591 2.90 20.42 -4.77
N SER A 592 2.63 21.40 -3.89
CA SER A 592 2.83 22.82 -4.20
C SER A 592 4.30 23.17 -4.43
N ALA A 593 5.22 22.58 -3.65
CA ALA A 593 6.66 22.77 -3.84
C ALA A 593 7.14 22.16 -5.18
N LEU A 594 6.62 20.97 -5.53
CA LEU A 594 6.88 20.35 -6.81
C LEU A 594 6.35 21.20 -7.98
N ALA A 595 5.11 21.69 -7.87
CA ALA A 595 4.52 22.56 -8.89
C ALA A 595 5.35 23.84 -9.08
N ALA A 596 5.82 24.46 -7.99
CA ALA A 596 6.69 25.64 -8.06
C ALA A 596 8.03 25.34 -8.75
N ARG A 597 8.65 24.21 -8.43
CA ARG A 597 9.90 23.74 -9.06
C ARG A 597 9.75 23.54 -10.58
N GLU A 598 8.61 22.98 -10.99
CA GLU A 598 8.30 22.71 -12.40
C GLU A 598 7.61 23.89 -13.12
N ASN A 599 7.58 25.08 -12.51
CA ASN A 599 6.94 26.30 -13.05
C ASN A 599 5.46 26.13 -13.42
N ILE A 600 4.75 25.31 -12.67
CA ILE A 600 3.32 25.06 -12.84
C ILE A 600 2.52 26.06 -12.03
N ALA A 601 1.66 26.83 -12.70
CA ALA A 601 0.79 27.80 -12.07
C ALA A 601 -0.23 27.11 -11.13
N MET A 602 0.09 27.08 -9.84
CA MET A 602 -0.80 26.72 -8.74
C MET A 602 -0.75 27.84 -7.68
N PRO A 603 -1.90 28.42 -7.30
CA PRO A 603 -1.95 29.42 -6.23
C PRO A 603 -1.49 28.84 -4.88
N SER A 604 -0.98 29.71 -4.01
CA SER A 604 -0.49 29.34 -2.67
C SER A 604 -1.52 28.56 -1.85
N VAL A 605 -1.03 27.53 -1.15
CA VAL A 605 -1.81 26.62 -0.27
C VAL A 605 -2.63 27.37 0.78
N ASP A 606 -2.17 28.55 1.20
CA ASP A 606 -2.82 29.36 2.25
C ASP A 606 -3.97 30.24 1.72
N GLY A 607 -4.01 30.51 0.41
CA GLY A 607 -4.99 31.39 -0.23
C GLY A 607 -6.34 30.76 -0.55
N PHE A 608 -6.43 29.42 -0.52
CA PHE A 608 -7.65 28.68 -0.90
C PHE A 608 -8.84 28.94 0.02
N PHE A 609 -8.59 29.38 1.26
CA PHE A 609 -9.63 29.60 2.27
C PHE A 609 -10.14 31.06 2.34
N LEU A 610 -9.75 31.91 1.37
CA LEU A 610 -10.30 33.25 1.23
C LEU A 610 -11.58 33.20 0.39
N ARG A 611 -12.64 33.89 0.85
CA ARG A 611 -14.03 33.84 0.33
C ARG A 611 -14.21 34.16 -1.16
N ASP A 612 -13.16 34.54 -1.87
CA ASP A 612 -13.18 34.99 -3.27
C ASP A 612 -12.97 33.84 -4.28
N PHE A 613 -12.91 32.59 -3.80
CA PHE A 613 -12.48 31.41 -4.58
C PHE A 613 -13.62 30.40 -4.88
N GLU A 614 -14.80 30.85 -5.31
CA GLU A 614 -15.95 29.95 -5.57
C GLU A 614 -15.87 29.22 -6.91
N ILE A 615 -15.89 27.88 -6.90
CA ILE A 615 -15.93 27.03 -8.10
C ILE A 615 -17.31 27.07 -8.75
N ARG A 616 -17.38 27.54 -9.98
CA ARG A 616 -18.63 27.71 -10.73
C ARG A 616 -19.03 26.42 -11.44
N GLU A 617 -20.29 26.36 -11.86
CA GLU A 617 -20.84 25.21 -12.59
C GLU A 617 -20.21 25.02 -13.99
N ASP A 618 -19.73 26.07 -14.65
CA ASP A 618 -18.99 25.95 -15.92
C ASP A 618 -17.57 25.39 -15.73
N GLU A 619 -16.92 25.71 -14.61
CA GLU A 619 -15.62 25.12 -14.22
C GLU A 619 -15.76 23.62 -13.88
N TYR A 620 -16.96 23.19 -13.46
CA TYR A 620 -17.28 21.78 -13.21
C TYR A 620 -17.15 20.92 -14.48
N ASP A 621 -17.53 21.44 -15.64
CA ASP A 621 -17.43 20.69 -16.90
C ASP A 621 -15.99 20.31 -17.22
N GLN A 622 -15.05 21.24 -17.01
CA GLN A 622 -13.63 20.97 -17.22
C GLN A 622 -13.11 19.93 -16.21
N LEU A 623 -13.54 20.00 -14.95
CA LEU A 623 -13.23 18.97 -13.96
C LEU A 623 -13.78 17.61 -14.39
N CYS A 624 -15.05 17.53 -14.78
CA CYS A 624 -15.67 16.30 -15.27
C CYS A 624 -14.90 15.70 -16.44
N ARG A 625 -14.48 16.50 -17.44
CA ARG A 625 -13.66 16.00 -18.55
C ARG A 625 -12.34 15.39 -18.09
N ASN A 626 -11.62 16.09 -17.20
CA ASN A 626 -10.35 15.60 -16.65
C ASN A 626 -10.53 14.29 -15.86
N PHE A 627 -11.58 14.21 -15.03
CA PHE A 627 -11.87 13.00 -14.25
C PHE A 627 -12.40 11.85 -15.11
N MET A 628 -13.24 12.13 -16.12
CA MET A 628 -13.70 11.12 -17.08
C MET A 628 -12.54 10.54 -17.88
N GLN A 629 -11.56 11.35 -18.28
CA GLN A 629 -10.38 10.88 -18.99
C GLN A 629 -9.62 9.81 -18.19
N VAL A 630 -9.45 10.05 -16.89
CA VAL A 630 -8.63 9.20 -16.02
C VAL A 630 -9.42 8.05 -15.41
N TYR A 631 -10.63 8.30 -14.96
CA TYR A 631 -11.53 7.33 -14.31
C TYR A 631 -12.57 6.77 -15.27
N SER A 632 -12.30 6.80 -16.59
CA SER A 632 -13.18 6.26 -17.64
C SER A 632 -13.59 4.81 -17.41
N ASN A 633 -12.77 4.03 -16.71
CA ASN A 633 -13.08 2.67 -16.35
C ASN A 633 -13.86 2.54 -15.02
N GLN A 634 -13.81 3.52 -14.11
CA GLN A 634 -14.58 3.54 -12.86
C GLN A 634 -15.81 4.45 -12.99
N VAL A 635 -16.64 4.14 -13.98
CA VAL A 635 -17.92 4.83 -14.21
C VAL A 635 -19.04 3.89 -13.78
N ALA A 636 -20.04 4.42 -13.11
CA ALA A 636 -21.21 3.67 -12.69
C ALA A 636 -22.50 4.30 -13.22
N ILE A 637 -23.44 3.43 -13.59
CA ILE A 637 -24.82 3.80 -13.95
C ILE A 637 -25.69 3.69 -12.70
N VAL A 638 -26.43 4.75 -12.41
CA VAL A 638 -27.37 4.81 -11.30
C VAL A 638 -28.79 4.74 -11.81
N THR A 639 -29.57 3.86 -11.19
CA THR A 639 -31.03 3.81 -11.36
C THR A 639 -31.69 3.94 -10.00
N LYS A 640 -32.56 4.94 -9.84
CA LYS A 640 -33.33 5.17 -8.61
C LYS A 640 -34.75 4.64 -8.79
N ARG A 641 -35.22 3.81 -7.86
CA ARG A 641 -36.64 3.39 -7.77
C ARG A 641 -37.11 3.61 -6.35
N GLY A 642 -37.95 4.63 -6.13
CA GLY A 642 -38.27 5.09 -4.77
C GLY A 642 -37.02 5.57 -4.04
N ASP A 643 -36.81 5.13 -2.80
CA ASP A 643 -35.61 5.45 -2.00
C ASP A 643 -34.43 4.51 -2.23
N VAL A 644 -34.57 3.51 -3.10
CA VAL A 644 -33.51 2.53 -3.37
C VAL A 644 -32.70 2.97 -4.58
N LEU A 645 -31.42 3.25 -4.36
CA LEU A 645 -30.43 3.42 -5.42
C LEU A 645 -29.87 2.05 -5.81
N LYS A 646 -29.84 1.78 -7.12
CA LYS A 646 -29.08 0.69 -7.71
C LYS A 646 -27.95 1.30 -8.52
N ILE A 647 -26.73 1.00 -8.11
CA ILE A 647 -25.51 1.45 -8.76
C ILE A 647 -24.86 0.23 -9.38
N ASN A 648 -24.67 0.25 -10.70
CA ASN A 648 -23.98 -0.80 -11.41
C ASN A 648 -22.74 -0.20 -12.06
N ASP A 649 -21.62 -0.88 -11.93
CA ASP A 649 -20.40 -0.53 -12.65
C ASP A 649 -20.65 -0.63 -14.17
N PHE A 650 -20.24 0.39 -14.91
CA PHE A 650 -20.49 0.51 -16.35
C PHE A 650 -19.68 -0.53 -17.14
N ALA A 651 -18.44 -0.77 -16.75
CA ALA A 651 -17.51 -1.62 -17.50
C ALA A 651 -17.79 -3.11 -17.27
N SER A 652 -17.95 -3.51 -16.02
CA SER A 652 -18.16 -4.91 -15.62
C SER A 652 -19.64 -5.31 -15.56
N GLY A 653 -20.55 -4.35 -15.42
CA GLY A 653 -21.97 -4.62 -15.18
C GLY A 653 -22.27 -5.10 -13.75
N GLU A 654 -21.25 -5.21 -12.89
CA GLU A 654 -21.39 -5.67 -11.52
C GLU A 654 -22.16 -4.68 -10.66
N ARG A 655 -22.98 -5.20 -9.75
CA ARG A 655 -23.71 -4.36 -8.81
C ARG A 655 -22.77 -3.89 -7.69
N LEU A 656 -22.72 -2.59 -7.49
CA LEU A 656 -21.95 -1.94 -6.44
C LEU A 656 -22.85 -1.70 -5.21
N ASP A 657 -22.35 -2.04 -4.04
CA ASP A 657 -22.86 -1.51 -2.77
C ASP A 657 -22.26 -0.11 -2.55
N TYR A 658 -22.82 0.66 -1.62
CA TYR A 658 -22.38 2.04 -1.39
C TYR A 658 -22.55 2.46 0.07
N THR A 659 -21.65 3.33 0.51
CA THR A 659 -21.70 3.89 1.86
C THR A 659 -22.86 4.89 2.03
N ALA A 660 -23.18 5.21 3.28
CA ALA A 660 -24.16 6.24 3.61
C ALA A 660 -23.78 7.63 3.09
N ASP A 661 -22.49 7.91 2.88
CA ASP A 661 -22.03 9.19 2.31
C ASP A 661 -22.51 9.35 0.87
N VAL A 662 -22.43 8.29 0.05
CA VAL A 662 -22.94 8.29 -1.34
C VAL A 662 -24.45 8.53 -1.37
N LEU A 663 -25.18 7.95 -0.42
CA LEU A 663 -26.64 8.14 -0.34
C LEU A 663 -27.03 9.56 0.05
N ASN A 664 -26.35 10.17 1.03
CA ASN A 664 -26.82 11.39 1.68
C ASN A 664 -26.13 12.68 1.22
N LEU A 665 -24.87 12.64 0.76
CA LEU A 665 -24.16 13.85 0.31
C LEU A 665 -24.50 14.25 -1.13
N VAL A 666 -24.93 13.30 -1.96
CA VAL A 666 -25.32 13.55 -3.35
C VAL A 666 -26.77 13.98 -3.42
N ASP A 667 -27.07 15.09 -4.12
CA ASP A 667 -28.46 15.49 -4.36
C ASP A 667 -29.06 14.71 -5.53
N TRP A 668 -29.40 13.45 -5.27
CA TRP A 668 -30.00 12.55 -6.25
C TRP A 668 -31.29 13.10 -6.87
N THR A 669 -32.07 13.88 -6.09
CA THR A 669 -33.33 14.46 -6.58
C THR A 669 -33.05 15.53 -7.63
N TYR A 670 -32.08 16.40 -7.38
CA TYR A 670 -31.65 17.38 -8.36
C TYR A 670 -31.09 16.71 -9.62
N ILE A 671 -30.15 15.77 -9.48
CA ILE A 671 -29.47 15.13 -10.62
C ILE A 671 -30.46 14.38 -11.53
N ILE A 672 -31.36 13.59 -10.94
CA ILE A 672 -32.37 12.85 -11.72
C ILE A 672 -33.31 13.79 -12.48
N ARG A 673 -33.65 14.96 -11.90
CA ARG A 673 -34.45 15.98 -12.59
C ARG A 673 -33.70 16.63 -13.75
N GLN A 674 -32.39 16.80 -13.65
CA GLN A 674 -31.57 17.35 -14.73
C GLN A 674 -31.44 16.39 -15.91
N GLU A 675 -31.36 15.08 -15.64
CA GLU A 675 -31.09 14.08 -16.68
C GLU A 675 -32.34 13.59 -17.44
N GLN A 676 -33.56 13.99 -17.02
CA GLN A 676 -34.85 13.83 -17.73
C GLN A 676 -34.94 12.57 -18.62
N ASP A 677 -34.89 11.39 -17.97
CA ASP A 677 -34.97 10.04 -18.58
C ASP A 677 -33.68 9.44 -19.17
N SER A 678 -32.55 10.17 -19.11
CA SER A 678 -31.22 9.62 -19.42
C SER A 678 -30.68 8.78 -18.25
N PRO A 679 -29.82 7.77 -18.52
CA PRO A 679 -29.10 7.06 -17.46
C PRO A 679 -28.24 8.04 -16.66
N VAL A 680 -28.40 8.05 -15.33
CA VAL A 680 -27.55 8.89 -14.46
C VAL A 680 -26.18 8.25 -14.37
N LEU A 681 -25.17 8.94 -14.88
CA LEU A 681 -23.79 8.49 -14.91
C LEU A 681 -22.96 9.22 -13.85
N GLY A 682 -21.97 8.53 -13.31
CA GLY A 682 -20.97 9.17 -12.46
C GLY A 682 -19.73 8.33 -12.29
N PHE A 683 -18.63 8.97 -11.95
CA PHE A 683 -17.38 8.28 -11.64
C PHE A 683 -17.22 8.10 -10.12
N TYR A 684 -16.50 7.05 -9.75
CA TYR A 684 -16.08 6.79 -8.37
C TYR A 684 -14.57 6.60 -8.33
N THR A 685 -13.96 6.97 -7.21
CA THR A 685 -12.50 6.97 -7.05
C THR A 685 -12.03 5.98 -5.98
N ALA A 686 -12.90 5.63 -5.02
CA ALA A 686 -12.59 4.79 -3.87
C ALA A 686 -13.62 3.67 -3.73
N ALA A 687 -13.18 2.45 -4.03
CA ALA A 687 -13.93 1.22 -3.91
C ALA A 687 -13.25 0.28 -2.91
N SER A 688 -14.03 -0.49 -2.15
CA SER A 688 -13.52 -1.44 -1.16
C SER A 688 -14.27 -2.77 -1.18
N ARG A 689 -13.64 -3.85 -0.71
CA ARG A 689 -14.26 -5.18 -0.60
C ARG A 689 -13.71 -5.95 0.60
N VAL A 690 -14.61 -6.43 1.46
CA VAL A 690 -14.26 -7.13 2.71
C VAL A 690 -13.82 -8.58 2.46
N SER A 691 -14.38 -9.27 1.47
CA SER A 691 -14.02 -10.65 1.12
C SER A 691 -14.43 -11.03 -0.31
N ARG A 692 -13.97 -12.19 -0.80
CA ARG A 692 -14.24 -12.71 -2.17
C ARG A 692 -15.72 -12.84 -2.53
N ARG A 693 -16.60 -12.98 -1.53
CA ARG A 693 -18.05 -13.18 -1.73
C ARG A 693 -18.87 -11.93 -1.43
N THR A 694 -18.25 -10.87 -0.94
CA THR A 694 -18.92 -9.59 -0.70
C THR A 694 -18.84 -8.73 -1.95
N ARG A 695 -19.91 -7.99 -2.23
CA ARG A 695 -19.91 -7.01 -3.32
C ARG A 695 -18.89 -5.91 -3.05
N THR A 696 -18.41 -5.28 -4.12
CA THR A 696 -17.64 -4.04 -4.03
C THR A 696 -18.52 -2.94 -3.47
N GLU A 697 -18.06 -2.27 -2.42
CA GLU A 697 -18.69 -1.08 -1.85
C GLU A 697 -17.92 0.16 -2.28
N ILE A 698 -18.60 1.13 -2.93
CA ILE A 698 -18.02 2.44 -3.23
C ILE A 698 -18.25 3.42 -2.07
N SER A 699 -17.20 4.17 -1.76
CA SER A 699 -17.24 5.19 -0.70
C SER A 699 -17.51 6.60 -1.22
N ASP A 700 -17.45 6.77 -2.55
CA ASP A 700 -17.68 8.03 -3.24
C ASP A 700 -18.40 7.82 -4.58
N TRP A 701 -19.07 8.87 -5.06
CA TRP A 701 -19.69 8.93 -6.37
C TRP A 701 -19.89 10.39 -6.79
N ASN A 702 -19.64 10.71 -8.07
CA ASN A 702 -19.67 12.08 -8.59
C ASN A 702 -20.29 12.12 -9.99
N TRP A 703 -21.24 13.02 -10.21
CA TRP A 703 -22.07 13.10 -11.40
C TRP A 703 -21.29 13.44 -12.67
N ILE A 704 -21.57 12.70 -13.73
CA ILE A 704 -21.16 13.01 -15.10
C ILE A 704 -22.42 13.47 -15.86
N PRO A 705 -22.52 14.75 -16.24
CA PRO A 705 -23.60 15.22 -17.09
C PRO A 705 -23.67 14.43 -18.41
N THR A 706 -24.87 13.94 -18.79
CA THR A 706 -25.02 13.11 -20.00
C THR A 706 -24.50 13.81 -21.26
N ARG A 707 -24.65 15.14 -21.36
CA ARG A 707 -24.11 15.92 -22.49
C ARG A 707 -22.59 15.74 -22.64
N LEU A 708 -21.84 15.77 -21.55
CA LEU A 708 -20.39 15.63 -21.56
C LEU A 708 -19.98 14.19 -21.93
N TRP A 709 -20.75 13.20 -21.48
CA TRP A 709 -20.54 11.80 -21.85
C TRP A 709 -20.77 11.55 -23.35
N GLN A 710 -21.81 12.15 -23.93
CA GLN A 710 -22.10 12.06 -25.36
C GLN A 710 -21.01 12.72 -26.21
N GLU A 711 -20.58 13.93 -25.82
CA GLU A 711 -19.46 14.63 -26.45
C GLU A 711 -18.18 13.79 -26.42
N TRP A 712 -17.86 13.20 -25.25
CA TRP A 712 -16.72 12.30 -25.11
C TRP A 712 -16.80 11.12 -26.09
N GLY A 713 -17.97 10.50 -26.21
CA GLY A 713 -18.22 9.41 -27.16
C GLY A 713 -18.04 9.80 -28.62
N GLN A 714 -18.35 11.04 -29.00
CA GLN A 714 -18.14 11.59 -30.35
C GLN A 714 -16.66 11.89 -30.61
N THR A 715 -15.95 12.48 -29.63
CA THR A 715 -14.51 12.72 -29.71
C THR A 715 -13.77 11.43 -29.98
N LEU A 716 -14.10 10.35 -29.25
CA LEU A 716 -13.49 9.04 -29.43
C LEU A 716 -13.78 8.38 -30.79
N GLN A 717 -14.93 8.68 -31.41
CA GLN A 717 -15.27 8.18 -32.74
C GLN A 717 -14.50 8.91 -33.85
N ASN A 718 -14.24 10.20 -33.65
CA ASN A 718 -13.59 11.05 -34.66
C ASN A 718 -12.07 10.92 -34.67
N THR A 719 -11.43 10.43 -33.59
CA THR A 719 -9.96 10.31 -33.50
C THR A 719 -9.34 9.03 -34.11
N VAL A 720 -10.13 8.08 -34.63
CA VAL A 720 -9.64 6.78 -35.22
C VAL A 720 -8.36 6.27 -34.53
N GLN A 721 -8.41 6.13 -33.21
CA GLN A 721 -7.41 5.37 -32.46
C GLN A 721 -8.03 4.01 -32.16
N VAL A 722 -7.46 2.97 -32.77
CA VAL A 722 -7.93 1.56 -32.77
C VAL A 722 -8.03 0.93 -31.35
N GLY A 723 -7.74 1.68 -30.28
CA GLY A 723 -7.86 1.23 -28.89
C GLY A 723 -9.24 1.39 -28.23
N THR A 724 -10.12 2.26 -28.74
CA THR A 724 -11.37 2.62 -28.05
C THR A 724 -12.61 1.83 -28.46
N GLU A 725 -12.55 0.99 -29.49
CA GLU A 725 -13.66 0.12 -29.88
C GLU A 725 -13.93 -1.02 -28.87
N ALA A 726 -12.95 -1.36 -28.02
CA ALA A 726 -13.08 -2.43 -27.02
C ALA A 726 -14.16 -2.12 -25.96
N PHE A 727 -14.36 -0.85 -25.60
CA PHE A 727 -15.35 -0.46 -24.58
C PHE A 727 -16.79 -0.46 -25.11
N LYS A 728 -16.99 -0.15 -26.40
CA LYS A 728 -18.32 -0.29 -27.04
C LYS A 728 -18.67 -1.75 -27.31
N THR A 729 -17.69 -2.60 -27.63
CA THR A 729 -17.97 -4.01 -27.97
C THR A 729 -18.18 -4.90 -26.74
N HIS A 730 -17.54 -4.62 -25.59
CA HIS A 730 -17.70 -5.45 -24.38
C HIS A 730 -18.77 -4.90 -23.41
N GLY A 731 -18.89 -3.58 -23.24
CA GLY A 731 -19.91 -2.97 -22.36
C GLY A 731 -21.32 -2.90 -22.95
N ALA A 732 -21.47 -2.92 -24.28
CA ALA A 732 -22.78 -2.87 -24.95
C ALA A 732 -23.45 -4.24 -25.15
N THR A 733 -22.83 -5.35 -24.75
CA THR A 733 -23.51 -6.66 -24.73
C THR A 733 -24.31 -6.86 -23.45
N GLY A 734 -25.18 -5.89 -23.16
CA GLY A 734 -26.39 -6.16 -22.39
C GLY A 734 -27.19 -7.24 -23.12
N ARG A 735 -27.10 -8.49 -22.62
CA ARG A 735 -27.89 -9.67 -22.99
C ARG A 735 -28.46 -9.72 -24.41
N LEU A 736 -27.77 -10.43 -25.31
CA LEU A 736 -28.42 -11.07 -26.45
C LEU A 736 -27.94 -12.52 -26.64
N ARG A 737 -28.41 -13.39 -25.74
CA ARG A 737 -29.05 -14.69 -26.03
C ARG A 737 -29.32 -15.40 -24.70
N ARG A 738 -30.60 -15.55 -24.37
CA ARG A 738 -31.04 -16.61 -23.45
C ARG A 738 -30.62 -17.93 -24.08
N VAL A 739 -29.54 -18.54 -23.59
CA VAL A 739 -29.43 -20.00 -23.66
C VAL A 739 -30.23 -20.51 -22.49
N HIS A 740 -31.38 -21.11 -22.77
CA HIS A 740 -32.06 -21.98 -21.82
C HIS A 740 -31.07 -23.07 -21.39
N LYS A 741 -30.43 -22.90 -20.24
CA LYS A 741 -29.99 -24.04 -19.44
C LYS A 741 -31.03 -24.23 -18.34
N SER A 742 -31.95 -25.14 -18.62
CA SER A 742 -32.86 -25.70 -17.65
C SER A 742 -32.05 -26.40 -16.55
N HIS A 743 -31.84 -25.73 -15.41
CA HIS A 743 -31.48 -26.43 -14.18
C HIS A 743 -32.76 -26.83 -13.45
N ARG A 744 -33.36 -27.90 -13.96
CA ARG A 744 -34.01 -28.92 -13.14
C ARG A 744 -33.47 -30.25 -13.66
N ASN A 745 -32.66 -30.91 -12.85
CA ASN A 745 -33.14 -32.18 -12.34
C ASN A 745 -32.79 -32.30 -10.84
N PRO A 746 -33.72 -32.85 -10.04
CA PRO A 746 -33.52 -33.26 -8.66
C PRO A 746 -32.77 -34.60 -8.64
N ASP A 747 -32.47 -35.12 -7.44
CA ASP A 747 -31.71 -36.36 -7.17
C ASP A 747 -30.19 -36.07 -7.23
N GLU A 748 -29.33 -36.35 -6.25
CA GLU A 748 -29.31 -37.33 -5.17
C GLU A 748 -28.07 -37.04 -4.28
N VAL A 749 -28.25 -37.18 -2.94
CA VAL A 749 -27.29 -37.44 -1.84
C VAL A 749 -26.07 -36.53 -1.62
#